data_AF-A0A6J8EU34-F1
#
_entry.id   AF-A0A6J8EU34-F1
#
_cell.length_a   1.000
_cell.length_b   1.000
_cell.length_c   1.000
_cell.angle_alpha   90.00
_cell.angle_beta   90.00
_cell.angle_gamma   90.00
#
_symmetry.space_group_name_H-M   'P 1'
#
loop_
_entity.id
_entity.type
_entity.pdbx_description
1 polymer ?
#
loop_
_entity_poly.entity_id
_entity_poly.type
_entity_poly.pdbx_seq_one_letter_code
_entity_poly.pdbx_strand_id
1 'polypeptide(L)'
;MYQYLSRKVKWIVWYTKYKTNIGSKKHSITMALGSFEGQQVGTTDVYISAYGNGVKANFEPLQLIQSDSNGLRNFDTVSDSVLPFDISTLTLHRHDRDGSCTSKLFVRWIEIDKGKYHRFPFFKWMKQDTYSSRSDTLLPQDEGSQYYSDVRGKQLANKRLQYEFELYRADPNVPVMTNLVFPEIKMTVSAAILKMRSPERWPSFDKMNKAYRLYFKKPAGMDHWDNDMHFAQQRLNQCNWSLIERVVSKDVLEKTMTIDENRLKQIMKAEISDMISEDRLFITNLRLTEGLEIPSPVVLFQQTTDSGFLPVAIQLNQPDDKNSHTKHVFYPDASNTWKLAKMWANLADASIHLGVVHLGLTHLLMEGVDICSNRHLSTRHPVYKLLAPHFYFNLLINNTARDKLLGPGEYIDKTMTIKTEGVVYMLGKRLKDWRMDIDGTLPADLRKRGLLCTDENGNEKVNIPGFFFAEDGLKIYNAVREYVDDYVKYYYTGEDDNDTTNRLLNDSEIQSFCRVLMKPRAAENGGIGIKGVPNTDGRFMEIDQLTDTLTSIIFICTVMHAATNFPQYDEYGFPPNYTTTLHKVPPTNDKKLSDQDLLNCLPSVKQTFDIMKIFTLLSQETTLPLGQFEVQYIEDQGALEILEKFRGNLHKIEGDIKGRNDKIIEENEKRSKENRSIVQYPYERLLPKNIPNSIAI
;
A
#
# COMPACT_ATOMS: atom_id res chain seq x y z
N MET A 1 -13.14 -8.97 10.73
CA MET A 1 -11.95 -8.29 11.25
C MET A 1 -12.23 -6.81 11.54
N TYR A 2 -12.67 -6.02 10.54
CA TYR A 2 -13.04 -4.60 10.77
C TYR A 2 -14.22 -4.42 11.74
N GLN A 3 -15.30 -5.22 11.72
CA GLN A 3 -16.36 -5.10 12.75
C GLN A 3 -15.88 -5.33 14.20
N TYR A 4 -14.71 -5.94 14.42
CA TYR A 4 -14.11 -6.09 15.75
C TYR A 4 -13.21 -4.88 16.09
N LEU A 5 -12.45 -4.38 15.11
CA LEU A 5 -11.60 -3.17 15.25
C LEU A 5 -12.43 -1.87 15.26
N SER A 6 -13.42 -1.71 14.38
CA SER A 6 -14.34 -0.57 14.28
C SER A 6 -15.36 -0.51 15.43
N ARG A 7 -15.66 -1.63 16.10
CA ARG A 7 -16.41 -1.62 17.36
C ARG A 7 -15.59 -1.10 18.55
N LYS A 8 -14.25 -1.17 18.48
CA LYS A 8 -13.34 -0.62 19.51
C LYS A 8 -12.71 0.74 19.13
N VAL A 9 -12.71 1.10 17.84
CA VAL A 9 -12.11 2.34 17.33
C VAL A 9 -13.12 3.03 16.41
N LYS A 10 -14.04 3.79 17.00
CA LYS A 10 -14.91 4.71 16.27
C LYS A 10 -14.19 6.06 16.15
N TRP A 11 -13.47 6.27 15.05
CA TRP A 11 -13.06 7.62 14.65
C TRP A 11 -13.97 8.07 13.52
N ILE A 12 -14.94 8.91 13.87
CA ILE A 12 -15.57 10.00 13.10
C ILE A 12 -16.77 10.39 13.95
N VAL A 13 -16.68 11.55 14.60
CA VAL A 13 -17.83 12.20 15.23
C VAL A 13 -17.78 13.66 14.82
N TRP A 14 -18.85 14.08 14.15
CA TRP A 14 -19.19 15.50 14.02
C TRP A 14 -19.35 16.08 15.42
N TYR A 15 -18.52 17.06 15.77
CA TYR A 15 -18.53 17.66 17.10
C TYR A 15 -19.81 18.48 17.31
N THR A 16 -20.65 18.07 18.25
CA THR A 16 -21.60 18.99 18.89
C THR A 16 -20.87 19.65 20.06
N LYS A 17 -20.43 20.90 19.87
CA LYS A 17 -19.78 21.70 20.91
C LYS A 17 -20.81 21.94 22.03
N TYR A 18 -20.70 21.23 23.15
CA TYR A 18 -21.45 21.60 24.36
C TYR A 18 -20.81 22.89 24.92
N LYS A 19 -21.31 24.06 24.50
CA LYS A 19 -21.13 25.29 25.27
C LYS A 19 -22.00 25.14 26.53
N THR A 20 -21.46 24.56 27.58
CA THR A 20 -22.04 24.77 28.91
C THR A 20 -21.80 26.23 29.26
N ASN A 21 -22.88 27.01 29.26
CA ASN A 21 -22.88 28.39 29.74
C ASN A 21 -22.78 28.34 31.27
N ILE A 22 -21.59 28.00 31.77
CA ILE A 22 -21.27 28.03 33.20
C ILE A 22 -20.87 29.47 33.48
N GLY A 23 -21.69 30.18 34.26
CA GLY A 23 -21.60 31.61 34.49
C GLY A 23 -20.18 32.14 34.79
N SER A 24 -19.95 33.38 34.36
CA SER A 24 -18.83 34.28 34.70
C SER A 24 -17.37 33.77 34.63
N LYS A 25 -17.08 32.59 34.05
CA LYS A 25 -15.71 32.07 33.98
C LYS A 25 -14.92 32.59 32.76
N LYS A 26 -13.62 32.86 32.95
CA LYS A 26 -12.75 33.57 32.01
C LYS A 26 -12.31 32.76 30.78
N HIS A 27 -12.07 31.42 30.87
CA HIS A 27 -11.52 30.58 29.78
C HIS A 27 -12.03 29.11 29.86
N SER A 28 -11.99 28.31 28.78
CA SER A 28 -12.32 26.86 28.80
C SER A 28 -11.20 25.97 28.22
N ILE A 29 -10.99 24.78 28.80
CA ILE A 29 -9.97 23.81 28.35
C ILE A 29 -10.63 22.48 27.97
N THR A 30 -10.34 21.99 26.77
CA THR A 30 -10.81 20.67 26.30
C THR A 30 -9.61 19.76 26.08
N MET A 31 -9.65 18.53 26.58
CA MET A 31 -8.59 17.55 26.36
C MET A 31 -9.15 16.30 25.69
N ALA A 32 -8.61 15.96 24.53
CA ALA A 32 -8.94 14.71 23.87
C ALA A 32 -7.97 13.61 24.30
N LEU A 33 -8.53 12.52 24.83
CA LEU A 33 -7.77 11.34 25.20
C LEU A 33 -7.84 10.28 24.08
N GLY A 34 -6.88 9.36 24.11
CA GLY A 34 -6.94 8.15 23.29
C GLY A 34 -7.95 7.14 23.85
N SER A 35 -8.56 6.36 22.96
CA SER A 35 -9.52 5.29 23.29
C SER A 35 -8.82 3.92 23.37
N PHE A 36 -7.79 3.80 24.20
CA PHE A 36 -6.97 2.59 24.31
C PHE A 36 -7.40 1.69 25.47
N GLU A 37 -7.24 0.38 25.31
CA GLU A 37 -7.49 -0.60 26.36
C GLU A 37 -6.50 -0.39 27.53
N GLY A 38 -7.03 -0.16 28.73
CA GLY A 38 -6.24 0.18 29.91
C GLY A 38 -5.97 1.68 30.11
N GLN A 39 -6.56 2.59 29.31
CA GLN A 39 -6.56 4.02 29.60
C GLN A 39 -7.15 4.28 30.99
N GLN A 40 -6.36 4.80 31.93
CA GLN A 40 -6.77 5.09 33.30
C GLN A 40 -6.96 6.60 33.48
N VAL A 41 -8.21 7.03 33.71
CA VAL A 41 -8.58 8.43 33.95
C VAL A 41 -9.17 8.51 35.36
N GLY A 42 -8.53 9.27 36.26
CA GLY A 42 -9.03 9.51 37.63
C GLY A 42 -8.09 9.13 38.78
N THR A 43 -6.99 8.43 38.52
CA THR A 43 -5.93 8.13 39.52
C THR A 43 -4.71 9.05 39.43
N THR A 44 -4.69 9.93 38.42
CA THR A 44 -3.59 10.83 38.08
C THR A 44 -4.11 12.25 38.06
N ASP A 45 -3.47 13.13 38.83
CA ASP A 45 -3.72 14.57 38.76
C ASP A 45 -2.89 15.15 37.61
N VAL A 46 -3.58 15.87 36.71
CA VAL A 46 -2.99 16.48 35.53
C VAL A 46 -3.19 17.99 35.65
N TYR A 47 -2.11 18.76 35.53
CA TYR A 47 -2.20 20.22 35.49
C TYR A 47 -1.42 20.77 34.31
N ILE A 48 -1.75 22.00 33.92
CA ILE A 48 -1.23 22.64 32.72
C ILE A 48 -0.34 23.80 33.14
N SER A 49 0.72 24.07 32.37
CA SER A 49 1.39 25.36 32.33
C SER A 49 1.31 25.91 30.90
N ALA A 50 0.81 27.13 30.73
CA ALA A 50 0.79 27.84 29.46
C ALA A 50 1.84 28.94 29.46
N TYR A 51 2.59 29.06 28.36
CA TYR A 51 3.56 30.13 28.18
C TYR A 51 3.30 30.87 26.87
N GLY A 52 3.47 32.19 26.89
CA GLY A 52 3.33 33.07 25.73
C GLY A 52 3.67 34.51 26.07
N ASN A 53 4.24 35.25 25.12
CA ASN A 53 4.66 36.66 25.28
C ASN A 53 5.52 36.91 26.55
N GLY A 54 6.43 35.99 26.89
CA GLY A 54 7.27 36.12 28.09
C GLY A 54 6.58 35.77 29.41
N VAL A 55 5.29 35.46 29.41
CA VAL A 55 4.50 35.17 30.61
C VAL A 55 4.23 33.67 30.71
N LYS A 56 4.48 33.07 31.89
CA LYS A 56 4.07 31.70 32.24
C LYS A 56 2.89 31.74 33.20
N ALA A 57 1.83 31.01 32.88
CA ALA A 57 0.68 30.80 33.74
C ALA A 57 0.59 29.31 34.09
N ASN A 58 0.44 28.98 35.37
CA ASN A 58 0.22 27.62 35.85
C ASN A 58 -1.25 27.46 36.24
N PHE A 59 -1.83 26.31 35.94
CA PHE A 59 -3.21 25.97 36.27
C PHE A 59 -3.26 25.05 37.49
N GLU A 60 -4.37 25.14 38.23
CA GLU A 60 -4.75 24.11 39.21
C GLU A 60 -5.07 22.79 38.49
N PRO A 61 -5.02 21.64 39.20
CA PRO A 61 -5.35 20.33 38.63
C PRO A 61 -6.68 20.34 37.86
N LEU A 62 -6.65 19.80 36.64
CA LEU A 62 -7.81 19.70 35.76
C LEU A 62 -8.88 18.81 36.40
N GLN A 63 -10.07 19.36 36.61
CA GLN A 63 -11.21 18.61 37.11
C GLN A 63 -12.09 18.16 35.94
N LEU A 64 -12.35 16.85 35.84
CA LEU A 64 -13.20 16.32 34.79
C LEU A 64 -14.65 16.75 35.02
N ILE A 65 -15.23 17.48 34.06
CA ILE A 65 -16.64 17.92 34.12
C ILE A 65 -17.54 16.96 33.36
N GLN A 66 -17.11 16.53 32.17
CA GLN A 66 -17.95 15.76 31.25
C GLN A 66 -17.12 14.76 30.46
N SER A 67 -17.75 13.63 30.18
CA SER A 67 -17.13 12.45 29.60
C SER A 67 -18.07 11.90 28.53
N ASP A 68 -17.61 11.80 27.28
CA ASP A 68 -18.36 11.09 26.24
C ASP A 68 -17.91 9.62 26.10
N SER A 69 -18.65 8.84 25.31
CA SER A 69 -18.36 7.44 25.02
C SER A 69 -17.21 7.23 24.03
N ASN A 70 -16.68 8.30 23.42
CA ASN A 70 -15.65 8.26 22.37
C ASN A 70 -14.26 8.70 22.88
N GLY A 71 -14.09 8.90 24.19
CA GLY A 71 -12.82 9.28 24.80
C GLY A 71 -12.55 10.79 24.84
N LEU A 72 -13.50 11.62 24.41
CA LEU A 72 -13.45 13.06 24.66
C LEU A 72 -13.84 13.34 26.11
N ARG A 73 -13.07 14.24 26.73
CA ARG A 73 -13.20 14.59 28.14
C ARG A 73 -13.07 16.10 28.27
N ASN A 74 -14.12 16.75 28.76
CA ASN A 74 -14.11 18.18 29.01
C ASN A 74 -13.64 18.42 30.45
N PHE A 75 -12.62 19.24 30.61
CA PHE A 75 -12.05 19.56 31.90
C PHE A 75 -12.31 21.02 32.25
N ASP A 76 -12.57 21.31 33.52
CA ASP A 76 -12.50 22.67 34.05
C ASP A 76 -11.21 22.82 34.82
N THR A 77 -10.78 24.07 34.94
CA THR A 77 -9.85 24.47 35.98
C THR A 77 -10.25 25.84 36.49
N VAL A 78 -10.27 25.98 37.80
CA VAL A 78 -10.46 27.28 38.44
C VAL A 78 -9.07 27.81 38.72
N SER A 79 -8.63 28.78 37.92
CA SER A 79 -7.34 29.44 38.13
C SER A 79 -7.52 30.95 38.06
N ASP A 80 -7.00 31.65 39.06
CA ASP A 80 -6.90 33.11 39.07
C ASP A 80 -5.75 33.62 38.19
N SER A 81 -4.93 32.72 37.63
CA SER A 81 -3.81 33.02 36.74
C SER A 81 -4.28 33.69 35.44
N VAL A 82 -3.76 34.88 35.14
CA VAL A 82 -4.01 35.56 33.87
C VAL A 82 -3.28 34.83 32.75
N LEU A 83 -4.01 34.13 31.88
CA LEU A 83 -3.40 33.47 30.73
C LEU A 83 -2.77 34.49 29.76
N PRO A 84 -1.64 34.16 29.11
CA PRO A 84 -1.19 34.88 27.93
C PRO A 84 -2.31 34.96 26.89
N PHE A 85 -2.44 36.09 26.20
CA PHE A 85 -3.44 36.24 25.14
C PHE A 85 -3.13 35.36 23.92
N ASP A 86 -1.84 35.26 23.57
CA ASP A 86 -1.33 34.29 22.60
C ASP A 86 -0.44 33.29 23.32
N ILE A 87 -0.85 32.02 23.34
CA ILE A 87 -0.12 30.94 24.01
C ILE A 87 0.75 30.27 22.95
N SER A 88 2.07 30.26 23.16
CA SER A 88 3.03 29.66 22.23
C SER A 88 3.33 28.19 22.57
N THR A 89 3.35 27.85 23.86
CA THR A 89 3.66 26.49 24.33
C THR A 89 2.79 26.10 25.51
N LEU A 90 2.47 24.81 25.56
CA LEU A 90 1.73 24.18 26.62
C LEU A 90 2.56 23.05 27.23
N THR A 91 2.69 23.03 28.56
CA THR A 91 3.26 21.90 29.30
C THR A 91 2.14 21.22 30.07
N LEU A 92 1.98 19.93 29.84
CA LEU A 92 1.11 19.06 30.61
C LEU A 92 1.97 18.36 31.66
N HIS A 93 1.66 18.64 32.92
CA HIS A 93 2.32 18.03 34.05
C HIS A 93 1.51 16.84 34.56
N ARG A 94 2.22 15.78 34.93
CA ARG A 94 1.59 14.55 35.40
C ARG A 94 2.05 14.22 36.81
N HIS A 95 1.10 14.08 37.73
CA HIS A 95 1.35 13.62 39.09
C HIS A 95 0.41 12.46 39.43
N ASP A 96 0.94 11.24 39.51
CA ASP A 96 0.16 10.10 40.00
C ASP A 96 0.04 10.19 41.53
N ARG A 97 -1.16 10.00 42.08
CA ARG A 97 -1.43 10.16 43.52
C ARG A 97 -0.65 9.18 44.40
N ASP A 98 -0.19 8.07 43.82
CA ASP A 98 0.64 7.05 44.45
C ASP A 98 2.15 7.24 44.18
N GLY A 99 2.53 8.29 43.43
CA GLY A 99 3.90 8.57 43.03
C GLY A 99 4.49 7.61 42.00
N SER A 100 3.74 6.62 41.51
CA SER A 100 4.28 5.51 40.72
C SER A 100 4.48 5.81 39.23
N CYS A 101 3.76 6.80 38.68
CA CYS A 101 3.73 7.10 37.24
C CYS A 101 3.34 5.90 36.34
N THR A 102 2.62 4.91 36.88
CA THR A 102 2.30 3.65 36.18
C THR A 102 0.98 3.68 35.41
N SER A 103 0.09 4.65 35.66
CA SER A 103 -1.20 4.74 34.98
C SER A 103 -1.01 5.02 33.47
N LYS A 104 -1.87 4.48 32.60
CA LYS A 104 -1.77 4.68 31.16
C LYS A 104 -2.64 5.85 30.71
N LEU A 105 -2.03 6.99 30.38
CA LEU A 105 -2.72 8.19 29.89
C LEU A 105 -2.18 8.60 28.51
N PHE A 106 -2.93 8.34 27.44
CA PHE A 106 -2.64 8.88 26.12
C PHE A 106 -3.42 10.17 25.87
N VAL A 107 -2.72 11.26 25.53
CA VAL A 107 -3.33 12.55 25.19
C VAL A 107 -3.14 12.81 23.70
N ARG A 108 -4.24 13.10 23.00
CA ARG A 108 -4.24 13.43 21.57
C ARG A 108 -3.93 14.90 21.38
N TRP A 109 -4.74 15.76 21.96
CA TRP A 109 -4.58 17.21 21.89
C TRP A 109 -5.26 17.90 23.07
N ILE A 110 -4.87 19.15 23.30
CA ILE A 110 -5.50 20.07 24.26
C ILE A 110 -5.91 21.33 23.52
N GLU A 111 -7.12 21.81 23.78
CA GLU A 111 -7.67 23.05 23.24
C GLU A 111 -7.94 24.03 24.38
N ILE A 112 -7.62 25.30 24.15
CA ILE A 112 -7.87 26.41 25.08
C ILE A 112 -8.65 27.50 24.33
N ASP A 113 -9.83 27.85 24.85
CA ASP A 113 -10.67 28.94 24.35
C ASP A 113 -10.64 30.12 25.34
N LYS A 114 -10.03 31.22 24.89
CA LYS A 114 -9.90 32.51 25.61
C LYS A 114 -10.45 33.67 24.75
N GLY A 115 -11.45 33.42 23.91
CA GLY A 115 -11.88 34.37 22.87
C GLY A 115 -10.97 34.37 21.63
N LYS A 116 -9.78 33.74 21.72
CA LYS A 116 -9.01 33.18 20.61
C LYS A 116 -8.81 31.70 20.91
N TYR A 117 -8.95 30.87 19.89
CA TYR A 117 -8.87 29.41 19.98
C TYR A 117 -7.44 28.94 19.75
N HIS A 118 -6.93 28.11 20.65
CA HIS A 118 -5.58 27.53 20.59
C HIS A 118 -5.65 26.02 20.72
N ARG A 119 -5.02 25.27 19.83
CA ARG A 119 -4.94 23.80 19.86
C ARG A 119 -3.49 23.32 19.89
N PHE A 120 -3.21 22.38 20.79
CA PHE A 120 -1.88 21.84 21.07
C PHE A 120 -1.91 20.32 20.90
N PRO A 121 -1.32 19.77 19.83
CA PRO A 121 -1.27 18.33 19.63
C PRO A 121 -0.17 17.69 20.50
N PHE A 122 -0.50 16.55 21.11
CA PHE A 122 0.41 15.75 21.94
C PHE A 122 0.68 14.38 21.32
N PHE A 123 -0.37 13.66 20.93
CA PHE A 123 -0.35 12.30 20.37
C PHE A 123 0.66 11.35 21.04
N LYS A 124 0.73 11.37 22.38
CA LYS A 124 1.71 10.56 23.13
C LYS A 124 1.15 10.02 24.44
N TRP A 125 1.72 8.87 24.83
CA TRP A 125 1.57 8.34 26.18
C TRP A 125 2.33 9.24 27.14
N MET A 126 1.60 9.84 28.07
CA MET A 126 2.15 10.66 29.13
C MET A 126 2.85 9.76 30.13
N LYS A 127 4.17 9.77 30.20
CA LYS A 127 4.95 9.05 31.24
C LYS A 127 5.55 10.00 32.28
N GLN A 128 5.62 11.28 31.94
CA GLN A 128 6.21 12.37 32.71
C GLN A 128 5.67 13.69 32.15
N ASP A 129 6.08 14.81 32.74
CA ASP A 129 5.82 16.15 32.21
C ASP A 129 6.20 16.23 30.74
N THR A 130 5.25 16.72 29.94
CA THR A 130 5.34 16.72 28.49
C THR A 130 4.90 18.05 27.97
N TYR A 131 5.61 18.59 26.99
CA TYR A 131 5.24 19.84 26.34
C TYR A 131 4.73 19.62 24.91
N SER A 132 4.05 20.64 24.40
CA SER A 132 3.60 20.80 23.03
C SER A 132 3.66 22.28 22.64
N SER A 133 4.13 22.59 21.44
CA SER A 133 4.04 23.94 20.86
C SER A 133 2.80 24.06 19.98
N ARG A 134 2.42 25.28 19.58
CA ARG A 134 1.35 25.45 18.58
C ARG A 134 1.65 24.59 17.34
N SER A 135 0.67 23.78 16.92
CA SER A 135 0.76 22.78 15.85
C SER A 135 1.81 21.65 16.03
N ASP A 136 2.75 21.77 16.98
CA ASP A 136 3.80 20.81 17.34
C ASP A 136 4.64 20.32 16.15
N THR A 137 4.86 21.15 15.12
CA THR A 137 5.57 20.77 13.87
C THR A 137 6.76 21.68 13.60
N LEU A 138 7.98 21.14 13.59
CA LEU A 138 9.20 21.91 13.31
C LEU A 138 10.41 21.01 12.97
N LEU A 139 11.35 21.59 12.22
CA LEU A 139 12.64 20.98 11.94
C LEU A 139 13.54 20.98 13.18
N PRO A 140 14.52 20.07 13.29
CA PRO A 140 15.41 19.97 14.45
C PRO A 140 16.16 21.28 14.75
N GLN A 141 16.59 22.01 13.71
CA GLN A 141 17.31 23.27 13.82
C GLN A 141 16.44 24.45 14.26
N ASP A 142 15.12 24.33 14.18
CA ASP A 142 14.17 25.37 14.58
C ASP A 142 13.70 25.17 16.05
N GLU A 143 14.24 24.18 16.77
CA GLU A 143 13.98 24.01 18.21
C GLU A 143 14.62 25.19 18.97
N GLY A 144 13.79 26.19 19.32
CA GLY A 144 14.24 27.45 19.92
C GLY A 144 14.83 27.38 21.34
N SER A 145 15.04 26.19 21.92
CA SER A 145 15.67 26.01 23.24
C SER A 145 16.39 24.66 23.33
N GLN A 146 17.58 24.67 23.94
CA GLN A 146 18.38 23.47 24.20
C GLN A 146 17.59 22.40 24.97
N TYR A 147 16.73 22.81 25.91
CA TYR A 147 15.88 21.88 26.65
C TYR A 147 14.97 21.06 25.73
N TYR A 148 14.39 21.69 24.71
CA TYR A 148 13.50 21.03 23.75
C TYR A 148 14.28 20.16 22.77
N SER A 149 15.46 20.60 22.34
CA SER A 149 16.40 19.77 21.58
C SER A 149 16.79 18.50 22.35
N ASP A 150 17.04 18.60 23.66
CA ASP A 150 17.38 17.45 24.51
C ASP A 150 16.19 16.47 24.65
N VAL A 151 14.97 16.99 24.81
CA VAL A 151 13.76 16.15 24.85
C VAL A 151 13.55 15.43 23.51
N ARG A 152 13.75 16.12 22.39
CA ARG A 152 13.68 15.55 21.04
C ARG A 152 14.72 14.44 20.85
N GLY A 153 15.96 14.66 21.30
CA GLY A 153 17.03 13.66 21.29
C GLY A 153 16.70 12.42 22.13
N LYS A 154 16.19 12.61 23.36
CA LYS A 154 15.74 11.51 24.23
C LYS A 154 14.59 10.72 23.60
N GLN A 155 13.64 11.40 22.95
CA GLN A 155 12.54 10.74 22.24
C GLN A 155 13.09 9.82 21.14
N LEU A 156 13.99 10.32 20.29
CA LEU A 156 14.61 9.53 19.23
C LEU A 156 15.42 8.35 19.78
N ALA A 157 16.18 8.55 20.86
CA ALA A 157 16.91 7.47 21.51
C ALA A 157 15.96 6.35 21.99
N ASN A 158 14.84 6.72 22.63
CA ASN A 158 13.83 5.76 23.04
C ASN A 158 13.18 5.03 21.86
N LYS A 159 12.88 5.75 20.77
CA LYS A 159 12.32 5.12 19.55
C LYS A 159 13.31 4.13 18.94
N ARG A 160 14.62 4.41 18.94
CA ARG A 160 15.64 3.47 18.44
C ARG A 160 15.78 2.20 19.27
N LEU A 161 15.41 2.23 20.55
CA LEU A 161 15.33 1.04 21.41
C LEU A 161 14.04 0.24 21.21
N GLN A 162 12.97 0.90 20.75
CA GLN A 162 11.66 0.27 20.55
C GLN A 162 11.49 -0.36 19.17
N TYR A 163 11.93 0.35 18.14
CA TYR A 163 11.71 -0.01 16.75
C TYR A 163 13.00 -0.60 16.19
N GLU A 164 13.27 -1.88 16.39
CA GLU A 164 14.50 -2.52 15.91
C GLU A 164 14.30 -3.18 14.53
N PHE A 165 15.40 -3.34 13.80
CA PHE A 165 15.41 -4.08 12.53
C PHE A 165 15.71 -5.55 12.81
N GLU A 166 14.81 -6.42 12.37
CA GLU A 166 15.00 -7.87 12.45
C GLU A 166 15.07 -8.48 11.04
N LEU A 167 16.06 -9.36 10.82
CA LEU A 167 16.16 -10.12 9.57
C LEU A 167 15.25 -11.36 9.65
N TYR A 168 14.27 -11.45 8.77
CA TYR A 168 13.45 -12.63 8.66
C TYR A 168 14.30 -13.87 8.32
N ARG A 169 14.23 -14.89 9.18
CA ARG A 169 15.05 -16.13 9.07
C ARG A 169 16.56 -15.86 8.93
N ALA A 170 17.04 -14.73 9.46
CA ALA A 170 18.44 -14.28 9.30
C ALA A 170 18.91 -14.12 7.84
N ASP A 171 17.99 -13.95 6.88
CA ASP A 171 18.34 -13.76 5.47
C ASP A 171 18.44 -12.25 5.14
N PRO A 172 19.63 -11.74 4.77
CA PRO A 172 19.80 -10.34 4.41
C PRO A 172 19.23 -9.97 3.03
N ASN A 173 18.76 -10.94 2.24
CA ASN A 173 18.21 -10.71 0.91
C ASN A 173 16.73 -10.32 0.94
N VAL A 174 16.04 -10.51 2.06
CA VAL A 174 14.64 -10.09 2.25
C VAL A 174 14.55 -8.80 3.08
N PRO A 175 13.43 -8.06 3.03
CA PRO A 175 13.26 -6.85 3.83
C PRO A 175 13.34 -7.13 5.33
N VAL A 176 13.83 -6.13 6.06
CA VAL A 176 13.82 -6.12 7.52
C VAL A 176 12.38 -5.96 8.03
N MET A 177 12.07 -6.61 9.14
CA MET A 177 10.75 -6.60 9.79
C MET A 177 10.85 -6.11 11.23
N THR A 178 9.71 -5.86 11.85
CA THR A 178 9.62 -5.42 13.25
C THR A 178 9.74 -6.60 14.22
N ASN A 179 10.41 -6.37 15.35
CA ASN A 179 10.37 -7.30 16.50
C ASN A 179 9.26 -6.94 17.51
N LEU A 180 8.45 -5.91 17.22
CA LEU A 180 7.35 -5.51 18.08
C LEU A 180 6.28 -6.60 18.16
N VAL A 181 5.81 -6.85 19.39
CA VAL A 181 4.72 -7.78 19.66
C VAL A 181 3.39 -7.03 19.73
N PHE A 182 2.42 -7.48 18.94
CA PHE A 182 1.08 -6.93 18.92
C PHE A 182 0.04 -7.95 19.42
N PRO A 183 -1.13 -7.50 19.92
CA PRO A 183 -2.23 -8.40 20.24
C PRO A 183 -2.68 -9.24 19.03
N GLU A 184 -3.01 -10.51 19.23
CA GLU A 184 -3.46 -11.39 18.15
C GLU A 184 -4.75 -10.88 17.51
N ILE A 185 -4.74 -10.70 16.18
CA ILE A 185 -5.94 -10.39 15.41
C ILE A 185 -6.55 -11.68 14.87
N LYS A 186 -7.80 -11.96 15.26
CA LYS A 186 -8.54 -13.12 14.73
C LYS A 186 -9.03 -12.87 13.30
N MET A 187 -8.47 -13.63 12.36
CA MET A 187 -8.91 -13.73 10.97
C MET A 187 -10.10 -14.71 10.84
N THR A 188 -11.33 -14.24 11.09
CA THR A 188 -12.53 -15.09 11.03
C THR A 188 -13.39 -14.86 9.78
N VAL A 189 -13.70 -15.96 9.09
CA VAL A 189 -14.78 -16.08 8.10
C VAL A 189 -15.80 -17.07 8.65
N SER A 190 -17.10 -16.82 8.48
CA SER A 190 -18.20 -17.62 9.06
C SER A 190 -18.00 -19.13 8.89
N ALA A 191 -18.04 -19.87 10.01
CA ALA A 191 -17.67 -21.28 10.13
C ALA A 191 -18.58 -22.30 9.40
N ALA A 192 -19.63 -21.86 8.71
CA ALA A 192 -20.64 -22.73 8.10
C ALA A 192 -20.08 -23.68 7.02
N ILE A 193 -18.94 -23.33 6.40
CA ILE A 193 -18.33 -24.08 5.28
C ILE A 193 -17.59 -25.34 5.74
N LEU A 194 -17.07 -25.37 6.98
CA LEU A 194 -16.12 -26.39 7.45
C LEU A 194 -16.73 -27.74 7.85
N LYS A 195 -18.07 -27.89 7.83
CA LYS A 195 -18.76 -29.11 8.31
C LYS A 195 -19.19 -30.09 7.22
N MET A 196 -18.90 -29.82 5.94
CA MET A 196 -19.30 -30.71 4.85
C MET A 196 -18.23 -31.76 4.51
N ARG A 197 -18.62 -33.04 4.52
CA ARG A 197 -17.86 -34.11 3.84
C ARG A 197 -17.81 -33.76 2.35
N SER A 198 -16.69 -33.22 1.90
CA SER A 198 -16.47 -32.86 0.51
C SER A 198 -15.57 -33.89 -0.17
N PRO A 199 -15.76 -34.19 -1.46
CA PRO A 199 -14.83 -35.05 -2.20
C PRO A 199 -13.44 -34.39 -2.25
N GLU A 200 -12.39 -35.18 -2.47
CA GLU A 200 -11.03 -34.66 -2.61
C GLU A 200 -10.91 -33.73 -3.83
N ARG A 201 -11.50 -34.15 -4.95
CA ARG A 201 -11.49 -33.43 -6.24
C ARG A 201 -12.88 -32.96 -6.63
N TRP A 202 -12.92 -31.87 -7.39
CA TRP A 202 -14.16 -31.39 -7.99
C TRP A 202 -14.64 -32.37 -9.08
N PRO A 203 -15.89 -32.86 -9.02
CA PRO A 203 -16.41 -33.81 -9.99
C PRO A 203 -16.78 -33.17 -11.33
N SER A 204 -17.04 -31.86 -11.36
CA SER A 204 -17.31 -31.09 -12.58
C SER A 204 -17.18 -29.59 -12.31
N PHE A 205 -16.99 -28.79 -13.36
CA PHE A 205 -17.05 -27.33 -13.27
C PHE A 205 -18.42 -26.82 -12.80
N ASP A 206 -19.53 -27.47 -13.19
CA ASP A 206 -20.88 -27.11 -12.69
C ASP A 206 -20.99 -27.24 -11.16
N LYS A 207 -20.40 -28.30 -10.58
CA LYS A 207 -20.39 -28.49 -9.12
C LYS A 207 -19.52 -27.48 -8.40
N MET A 208 -18.37 -27.13 -8.98
CA MET A 208 -17.54 -26.01 -8.51
C MET A 208 -18.35 -24.70 -8.53
N ASN A 209 -19.01 -24.40 -9.65
CA ASN A 209 -19.79 -23.18 -9.83
C ASN A 209 -20.96 -23.05 -8.84
N LYS A 210 -21.63 -24.16 -8.53
CA LYS A 210 -22.73 -24.20 -7.56
C LYS A 210 -22.26 -23.89 -6.13
N ALA A 211 -21.02 -24.22 -5.77
CA ALA A 211 -20.49 -23.95 -4.43
C ALA A 211 -20.41 -22.45 -4.12
N TYR A 212 -20.09 -21.62 -5.12
CA TYR A 212 -20.05 -20.16 -4.96
C TYR A 212 -21.42 -19.62 -4.55
N ARG A 213 -22.50 -20.00 -5.26
CA ARG A 213 -23.86 -19.52 -4.98
C ARG A 213 -24.34 -19.75 -3.54
N LEU A 214 -23.77 -20.73 -2.84
CA LEU A 214 -24.21 -21.15 -1.51
C LEU A 214 -23.44 -20.49 -0.37
N TYR A 215 -22.15 -20.18 -0.58
CA TYR A 215 -21.25 -19.84 0.53
C TYR A 215 -20.49 -18.52 0.38
N PHE A 216 -20.35 -18.02 -0.84
CA PHE A 216 -19.54 -16.83 -1.09
C PHE A 216 -20.15 -15.96 -2.20
N LYS A 217 -19.75 -14.68 -2.25
CA LYS A 217 -20.10 -13.84 -3.40
C LYS A 217 -19.45 -14.42 -4.66
N LYS A 218 -20.15 -14.40 -5.79
CA LYS A 218 -19.54 -14.80 -7.08
C LYS A 218 -18.36 -13.86 -7.43
N PRO A 219 -17.12 -14.35 -7.61
CA PRO A 219 -15.99 -13.56 -8.08
C PRO A 219 -16.20 -13.07 -9.52
N ALA A 220 -15.70 -11.88 -9.86
CA ALA A 220 -15.84 -11.33 -11.21
C ALA A 220 -15.18 -12.20 -12.31
N GLY A 221 -13.98 -12.75 -12.05
CA GLY A 221 -13.25 -13.57 -13.03
C GLY A 221 -13.94 -14.89 -13.37
N MET A 222 -14.95 -15.32 -12.60
CA MET A 222 -15.67 -16.56 -12.83
C MET A 222 -16.42 -16.61 -14.18
N ASP A 223 -16.85 -15.47 -14.71
CA ASP A 223 -17.60 -15.41 -15.98
C ASP A 223 -16.72 -15.39 -17.23
N HIS A 224 -15.43 -15.16 -17.06
CA HIS A 224 -14.52 -14.85 -18.17
C HIS A 224 -13.22 -15.65 -18.14
N TRP A 225 -13.08 -16.62 -17.23
CA TRP A 225 -11.85 -17.37 -16.98
C TRP A 225 -11.29 -18.10 -18.21
N ASP A 226 -12.15 -18.54 -19.14
CA ASP A 226 -11.72 -19.23 -20.35
C ASP A 226 -11.52 -18.28 -21.56
N ASN A 227 -11.82 -17.00 -21.41
CA ASN A 227 -11.69 -15.97 -22.44
C ASN A 227 -10.25 -15.45 -22.58
N ASP A 228 -9.73 -15.40 -23.80
CA ASP A 228 -8.36 -14.97 -24.08
C ASP A 228 -8.11 -13.47 -23.81
N MET A 229 -9.09 -12.62 -24.12
CA MET A 229 -8.99 -11.19 -23.86
C MET A 229 -9.02 -10.90 -22.36
N HIS A 230 -9.84 -11.62 -21.58
CA HIS A 230 -9.81 -11.50 -20.12
C HIS A 230 -8.45 -11.92 -19.55
N PHE A 231 -7.89 -13.04 -20.01
CA PHE A 231 -6.54 -13.46 -19.64
C PHE A 231 -5.50 -12.37 -19.95
N ALA A 232 -5.55 -11.71 -21.11
CA ALA A 232 -4.64 -10.61 -21.41
C ALA A 232 -4.90 -9.37 -20.52
N GLN A 233 -6.16 -9.01 -20.27
CA GLN A 233 -6.55 -7.88 -19.43
C GLN A 233 -6.12 -8.02 -17.96
N GLN A 234 -5.91 -9.24 -17.47
CA GLN A 234 -5.33 -9.49 -16.14
C GLN A 234 -3.96 -8.80 -15.96
N ARG A 235 -3.21 -8.56 -17.04
CA ARG A 235 -1.88 -7.93 -17.05
C ARG A 235 -1.94 -6.40 -17.04
N LEU A 236 -3.13 -5.83 -17.22
CA LEU A 236 -3.34 -4.39 -17.31
C LEU A 236 -4.11 -3.87 -16.10
N ASN A 237 -5.28 -4.45 -15.81
CA ASN A 237 -6.25 -3.81 -14.91
C ASN A 237 -6.64 -4.65 -13.69
N GLN A 238 -5.94 -5.77 -13.44
CA GLN A 238 -6.23 -6.64 -12.30
C GLN A 238 -5.05 -6.66 -11.33
N CYS A 239 -4.84 -7.79 -10.64
CA CYS A 239 -3.85 -7.92 -9.58
C CYS A 239 -2.41 -7.55 -10.00
N ASN A 240 -1.97 -7.95 -11.21
CA ASN A 240 -0.57 -7.80 -11.62
C ASN A 240 -0.38 -6.97 -12.90
N TRP A 241 -0.34 -5.66 -12.73
CA TRP A 241 -0.07 -4.68 -13.78
C TRP A 241 1.43 -4.45 -14.06
N SER A 242 2.31 -5.02 -13.23
CA SER A 242 3.71 -4.59 -13.09
C SER A 242 4.70 -5.25 -14.06
N LEU A 243 4.28 -6.28 -14.80
CA LEU A 243 5.21 -7.13 -15.57
C LEU A 243 5.05 -7.06 -17.09
N ILE A 244 4.00 -6.40 -17.60
CA ILE A 244 3.84 -6.23 -19.04
C ILE A 244 4.85 -5.19 -19.56
N GLU A 245 5.50 -5.52 -20.67
CA GLU A 245 6.51 -4.69 -21.33
C GLU A 245 6.25 -4.62 -22.83
N ARG A 246 6.65 -3.52 -23.47
CA ARG A 246 6.63 -3.41 -24.93
C ARG A 246 7.79 -4.18 -25.56
N VAL A 247 7.52 -4.89 -26.65
CA VAL A 247 8.58 -5.50 -27.47
C VAL A 247 9.26 -4.42 -28.30
N VAL A 248 10.50 -4.08 -27.96
CA VAL A 248 11.23 -2.97 -28.59
C VAL A 248 11.97 -3.35 -29.89
N SER A 249 12.25 -4.62 -30.11
CA SER A 249 12.90 -5.13 -31.33
C SER A 249 12.71 -6.62 -31.51
N LYS A 250 12.87 -7.10 -32.74
CA LYS A 250 12.81 -8.53 -33.07
C LYS A 250 13.91 -9.32 -32.36
N ASP A 251 15.12 -8.76 -32.29
CA ASP A 251 16.26 -9.39 -31.58
C ASP A 251 15.97 -9.64 -30.09
N VAL A 252 15.30 -8.69 -29.42
CA VAL A 252 14.89 -8.84 -28.02
C VAL A 252 13.83 -9.95 -27.90
N LEU A 253 12.88 -10.01 -28.83
CA LEU A 253 11.86 -11.05 -28.85
C LEU A 253 12.45 -12.44 -29.05
N GLU A 254 13.34 -12.63 -30.02
CA GLU A 254 13.99 -13.92 -30.33
C GLU A 254 14.92 -14.41 -29.22
N LYS A 255 15.50 -13.50 -28.43
CA LYS A 255 16.26 -13.86 -27.23
C LYS A 255 15.38 -14.29 -26.06
N THR A 256 14.12 -13.83 -26.04
CA THR A 256 13.20 -14.06 -24.92
C THR A 256 12.29 -15.25 -25.15
N MET A 257 11.92 -15.54 -26.40
CA MET A 257 10.96 -16.58 -26.77
C MET A 257 11.36 -17.28 -28.07
N THR A 258 11.01 -18.56 -28.20
CA THR A 258 11.11 -19.28 -29.47
C THR A 258 10.04 -18.75 -30.43
N ILE A 259 10.44 -18.36 -31.64
CA ILE A 259 9.56 -17.71 -32.61
C ILE A 259 9.30 -18.61 -33.82
N ASP A 260 8.02 -18.83 -34.12
CA ASP A 260 7.56 -19.28 -35.44
C ASP A 260 6.89 -18.08 -36.14
N GLU A 261 7.63 -17.41 -37.00
CA GLU A 261 7.19 -16.19 -37.67
C GLU A 261 5.95 -16.41 -38.53
N ASN A 262 5.88 -17.53 -39.25
CA ASN A 262 4.74 -17.84 -40.10
C ASN A 262 3.48 -18.05 -39.27
N ARG A 263 3.60 -18.74 -38.13
CA ARG A 263 2.48 -18.96 -37.22
C ARG A 263 2.01 -17.67 -36.57
N LEU A 264 2.93 -16.84 -36.08
CA LEU A 264 2.60 -15.55 -35.47
C LEU A 264 1.98 -14.60 -36.49
N LYS A 265 2.50 -14.54 -37.72
CA LYS A 265 1.91 -13.75 -38.81
C LYS A 265 0.46 -14.15 -39.10
N GLN A 266 0.15 -15.45 -39.10
CA GLN A 266 -1.22 -15.93 -39.30
C GLN A 266 -2.16 -15.52 -38.16
N ILE A 267 -1.69 -15.59 -36.91
CA ILE A 267 -2.48 -15.27 -35.72
C ILE A 267 -2.71 -13.76 -35.60
N MET A 268 -1.65 -12.97 -35.78
CA MET A 268 -1.70 -11.51 -35.65
C MET A 268 -2.26 -10.82 -36.88
N LYS A 269 -2.24 -11.50 -38.04
CA LYS A 269 -2.57 -10.93 -39.35
C LYS A 269 -1.71 -9.72 -39.73
N ALA A 270 -0.47 -9.70 -39.24
CA ALA A 270 0.52 -8.65 -39.46
C ALA A 270 1.93 -9.24 -39.29
N GLU A 271 2.94 -8.59 -39.88
CA GLU A 271 4.34 -8.96 -39.64
C GLU A 271 4.78 -8.54 -38.24
N ILE A 272 5.73 -9.28 -37.65
CA ILE A 272 6.32 -8.92 -36.35
C ILE A 272 6.96 -7.53 -36.40
N SER A 273 7.65 -7.19 -37.50
CA SER A 273 8.29 -5.89 -37.68
C SER A 273 7.28 -4.74 -37.64
N ASP A 274 6.14 -4.92 -38.29
CA ASP A 274 5.10 -3.90 -38.38
C ASP A 274 4.48 -3.69 -36.99
N MET A 275 4.13 -4.78 -36.31
CA MET A 275 3.58 -4.75 -34.95
C MET A 275 4.53 -4.10 -33.94
N ILE A 276 5.85 -4.28 -34.09
CA ILE A 276 6.85 -3.59 -33.24
C ILE A 276 6.91 -2.10 -33.59
N SER A 277 6.95 -1.75 -34.88
CA SER A 277 7.04 -0.35 -35.32
C SER A 277 5.81 0.49 -34.97
N GLU A 278 4.65 -0.17 -34.84
CA GLU A 278 3.37 0.43 -34.45
C GLU A 278 3.14 0.42 -32.93
N ASP A 279 4.10 -0.05 -32.13
CA ASP A 279 3.98 -0.24 -30.67
C ASP A 279 2.78 -1.13 -30.26
N ARG A 280 2.52 -2.19 -31.03
CA ARG A 280 1.37 -3.09 -30.87
C ARG A 280 1.73 -4.49 -30.37
N LEU A 281 2.99 -4.76 -30.06
CA LEU A 281 3.46 -6.05 -29.56
C LEU A 281 4.01 -5.94 -28.13
N PHE A 282 3.51 -6.78 -27.24
CA PHE A 282 3.81 -6.72 -25.81
C PHE A 282 4.14 -8.10 -25.25
N ILE A 283 4.92 -8.15 -24.18
CA ILE A 283 5.43 -9.40 -23.62
C ILE A 283 5.39 -9.35 -22.10
N THR A 284 5.10 -10.48 -21.48
CA THR A 284 5.33 -10.70 -20.05
C THR A 284 6.33 -11.83 -19.89
N ASN A 285 7.49 -11.52 -19.34
CA ASN A 285 8.54 -12.49 -19.07
C ASN A 285 8.59 -12.85 -17.58
N LEU A 286 8.06 -14.00 -17.19
CA LEU A 286 7.91 -14.44 -15.80
C LEU A 286 9.17 -15.14 -15.27
N ARG A 287 10.35 -14.69 -15.70
CA ARG A 287 11.65 -15.30 -15.37
C ARG A 287 11.98 -15.33 -13.88
N LEU A 288 11.29 -14.55 -13.06
CA LEU A 288 11.51 -14.53 -11.61
C LEU A 288 11.23 -15.88 -10.94
N THR A 289 10.35 -16.72 -11.53
CA THR A 289 10.06 -18.08 -11.04
C THR A 289 11.13 -19.11 -11.45
N GLU A 290 12.16 -18.72 -12.21
CA GLU A 290 13.22 -19.63 -12.66
C GLU A 290 13.93 -20.27 -11.46
N GLY A 291 14.09 -21.59 -11.47
CA GLY A 291 14.67 -22.34 -10.36
C GLY A 291 13.67 -22.77 -9.27
N LEU A 292 12.38 -22.45 -9.41
CA LEU A 292 11.32 -23.05 -8.60
C LEU A 292 10.75 -24.30 -9.26
N GLU A 293 9.99 -25.11 -8.51
CA GLU A 293 9.25 -26.29 -9.03
C GLU A 293 7.96 -25.91 -9.77
N ILE A 294 7.98 -24.78 -10.47
CA ILE A 294 6.92 -24.33 -11.38
C ILE A 294 7.58 -23.79 -12.66
N PRO A 295 6.85 -23.74 -13.79
CA PRO A 295 7.36 -23.15 -15.01
C PRO A 295 7.74 -21.67 -14.85
N SER A 296 8.52 -21.16 -15.80
CA SER A 296 8.91 -19.75 -15.92
C SER A 296 8.47 -19.17 -17.27
N PRO A 297 7.17 -18.86 -17.42
CA PRO A 297 6.59 -18.65 -18.74
C PRO A 297 6.97 -17.32 -19.37
N VAL A 298 6.90 -17.30 -20.69
CA VAL A 298 6.90 -16.10 -21.52
C VAL A 298 5.58 -16.06 -22.27
N VAL A 299 4.89 -14.92 -22.18
CA VAL A 299 3.60 -14.71 -22.84
C VAL A 299 3.69 -13.51 -23.77
N LEU A 300 3.33 -13.72 -25.04
CA LEU A 300 3.30 -12.68 -26.06
C LEU A 300 1.86 -12.22 -26.28
N PHE A 301 1.67 -10.92 -26.41
CA PHE A 301 0.37 -10.26 -26.58
C PHE A 301 0.41 -9.30 -27.76
N GLN A 302 -0.74 -9.11 -28.39
CA GLN A 302 -0.96 -8.10 -29.41
C GLN A 302 -2.03 -7.09 -28.98
N GLN A 303 -1.81 -5.84 -29.36
CA GLN A 303 -2.84 -4.82 -29.44
C GLN A 303 -3.45 -4.84 -30.85
N THR A 304 -4.74 -5.10 -30.96
CA THR A 304 -5.46 -5.11 -32.24
C THR A 304 -5.87 -3.69 -32.64
N THR A 305 -6.15 -3.49 -33.93
CA THR A 305 -6.57 -2.20 -34.49
C THR A 305 -7.93 -1.73 -33.97
N ASP A 306 -8.77 -2.64 -33.48
CA ASP A 306 -10.09 -2.35 -32.89
C ASP A 306 -10.06 -2.24 -31.35
N SER A 307 -8.88 -1.95 -30.79
CA SER A 307 -8.61 -1.76 -29.36
C SER A 307 -8.69 -3.02 -28.49
N GLY A 308 -8.73 -4.21 -29.08
CA GLY A 308 -8.61 -5.48 -28.34
C GLY A 308 -7.16 -5.78 -27.92
N PHE A 309 -7.00 -6.43 -26.77
CA PHE A 309 -5.71 -6.88 -26.26
C PHE A 309 -5.75 -8.40 -26.07
N LEU A 310 -4.93 -9.16 -26.81
CA LEU A 310 -5.05 -10.61 -26.94
C LEU A 310 -3.71 -11.34 -26.77
N PRO A 311 -3.68 -12.51 -26.12
CA PRO A 311 -2.52 -13.38 -26.12
C PRO A 311 -2.35 -14.00 -27.51
N VAL A 312 -1.10 -14.16 -27.96
CA VAL A 312 -0.78 -14.77 -29.26
C VAL A 312 0.14 -15.98 -29.16
N ALA A 313 0.92 -16.09 -28.07
CA ALA A 313 1.74 -17.26 -27.80
C ALA A 313 2.05 -17.38 -26.29
N ILE A 314 2.21 -18.63 -25.82
CA ILE A 314 2.70 -18.95 -24.48
C ILE A 314 3.81 -20.00 -24.61
N GLN A 315 4.98 -19.71 -24.06
CA GLN A 315 6.05 -20.69 -23.86
C GLN A 315 6.22 -20.88 -22.36
N LEU A 316 5.96 -22.08 -21.84
CA LEU A 316 5.89 -22.29 -20.38
C LEU A 316 7.25 -22.23 -19.68
N ASN A 317 8.34 -22.54 -20.38
CA ASN A 317 9.70 -22.48 -19.82
C ASN A 317 10.57 -21.56 -20.67
N GLN A 318 11.59 -20.96 -20.07
CA GLN A 318 12.51 -20.08 -20.78
C GLN A 318 13.24 -20.84 -21.91
N PRO A 319 13.54 -20.20 -23.06
CA PRO A 319 14.16 -20.88 -24.21
C PRO A 319 15.58 -21.38 -23.93
N ASP A 320 16.25 -20.76 -22.95
CA ASP A 320 17.61 -21.07 -22.49
C ASP A 320 17.64 -21.96 -21.24
N ASP A 321 16.48 -22.37 -20.69
CA ASP A 321 16.42 -23.27 -19.54
C ASP A 321 16.90 -24.67 -19.92
N LYS A 322 18.09 -25.03 -19.41
CA LYS A 322 18.73 -26.33 -19.64
C LYS A 322 18.01 -27.49 -18.97
N ASN A 323 17.22 -27.21 -17.93
CA ASN A 323 16.46 -28.21 -17.18
C ASN A 323 15.04 -28.40 -17.74
N SER A 324 14.63 -27.58 -18.70
CA SER A 324 13.31 -27.68 -19.30
C SER A 324 13.20 -28.92 -20.20
N HIS A 325 12.17 -29.73 -19.95
CA HIS A 325 11.83 -30.88 -20.79
C HIS A 325 11.06 -30.52 -22.07
N THR A 326 10.75 -29.23 -22.31
CA THR A 326 10.02 -28.81 -23.51
C THR A 326 10.25 -27.34 -23.87
N LYS A 327 10.56 -27.10 -25.15
CA LYS A 327 10.60 -25.75 -25.77
C LYS A 327 9.31 -25.45 -26.56
N HIS A 328 8.24 -26.18 -26.27
CA HIS A 328 6.98 -26.06 -27.01
C HIS A 328 6.34 -24.68 -26.79
N VAL A 329 5.88 -24.09 -27.88
CA VAL A 329 5.13 -22.82 -27.89
C VAL A 329 3.67 -23.14 -28.16
N PHE A 330 2.82 -22.81 -27.21
CA PHE A 330 1.38 -22.93 -27.32
C PHE A 330 0.81 -21.69 -28.01
N TYR A 331 -0.17 -21.90 -28.88
CA TYR A 331 -0.87 -20.83 -29.59
C TYR A 331 -2.37 -20.87 -29.26
N PRO A 332 -3.08 -19.72 -29.34
CA PRO A 332 -4.51 -19.66 -29.07
C PRO A 332 -5.33 -20.67 -29.89
N ASP A 333 -6.12 -21.50 -29.19
CA ASP A 333 -7.14 -22.36 -29.76
C ASP A 333 -8.28 -22.65 -28.75
N ALA A 334 -9.29 -23.41 -29.16
CA ALA A 334 -10.42 -23.77 -28.29
C ALA A 334 -10.14 -24.98 -27.37
N SER A 335 -8.92 -25.51 -27.36
CA SER A 335 -8.59 -26.74 -26.63
C SER A 335 -8.41 -26.48 -25.14
N ASN A 336 -8.64 -27.51 -24.34
CA ASN A 336 -8.29 -27.50 -22.93
C ASN A 336 -6.76 -27.46 -22.69
N THR A 337 -5.96 -27.79 -23.69
CA THR A 337 -4.50 -27.70 -23.63
C THR A 337 -4.04 -26.24 -23.61
N TRP A 338 -4.62 -25.39 -24.47
CA TRP A 338 -4.42 -23.94 -24.42
C TRP A 338 -4.89 -23.34 -23.09
N LYS A 339 -6.07 -23.75 -22.59
CA LYS A 339 -6.56 -23.32 -21.27
C LYS A 339 -5.58 -23.69 -20.14
N LEU A 340 -5.03 -24.91 -20.18
CA LEU A 340 -4.05 -25.35 -19.18
C LEU A 340 -2.73 -24.55 -19.29
N ALA A 341 -2.26 -24.25 -20.50
CA ALA A 341 -1.09 -23.39 -20.70
C ALA A 341 -1.31 -21.99 -20.09
N LYS A 342 -2.49 -21.38 -20.30
CA LYS A 342 -2.88 -20.12 -19.62
C LYS A 342 -2.89 -20.26 -18.10
N MET A 343 -3.40 -21.36 -17.56
CA MET A 343 -3.39 -21.59 -16.11
C MET A 343 -1.98 -21.68 -15.54
N TRP A 344 -1.03 -22.33 -16.23
CA TRP A 344 0.37 -22.37 -15.79
C TRP A 344 1.06 -21.01 -15.90
N ALA A 345 0.76 -20.22 -16.94
CA ALA A 345 1.18 -18.82 -17.02
C ALA A 345 0.62 -17.99 -15.85
N ASN A 346 -0.67 -18.16 -15.54
CA ASN A 346 -1.32 -17.54 -14.39
C ASN A 346 -0.72 -17.99 -13.05
N LEU A 347 -0.30 -19.26 -12.90
CA LEU A 347 0.37 -19.74 -11.68
C LEU A 347 1.67 -18.99 -11.40
N ALA A 348 2.50 -18.83 -12.43
CA ALA A 348 3.77 -18.12 -12.31
C ALA A 348 3.54 -16.62 -12.05
N ASP A 349 2.61 -16.01 -12.78
CA ASP A 349 2.25 -14.60 -12.63
C ASP A 349 1.67 -14.31 -11.24
N ALA A 350 0.74 -15.15 -10.75
CA ALA A 350 0.19 -15.08 -9.40
C ALA A 350 1.26 -15.26 -8.31
N SER A 351 2.23 -16.14 -8.55
CA SER A 351 3.35 -16.37 -7.63
C SER A 351 4.21 -15.11 -7.47
N ILE A 352 4.52 -14.43 -8.58
CA ILE A 352 5.26 -13.16 -8.58
C ILE A 352 4.41 -12.05 -7.95
N HIS A 353 3.14 -11.94 -8.33
CA HIS A 353 2.21 -10.96 -7.77
C HIS A 353 2.13 -11.07 -6.25
N LEU A 354 1.72 -12.22 -5.73
CA LEU A 354 1.46 -12.37 -4.29
C LEU A 354 2.74 -12.29 -3.47
N GLY A 355 3.80 -12.98 -3.92
CA GLY A 355 5.03 -13.07 -3.15
C GLY A 355 5.90 -11.81 -3.23
N VAL A 356 5.93 -11.16 -4.40
CA VAL A 356 6.89 -10.07 -4.66
C VAL A 356 6.18 -8.75 -4.78
N VAL A 357 5.26 -8.59 -5.73
CA VAL A 357 4.64 -7.28 -6.01
C VAL A 357 3.79 -6.80 -4.84
N HIS A 358 2.96 -7.67 -4.29
CA HIS A 358 2.10 -7.38 -3.15
C HIS A 358 2.87 -7.52 -1.83
N LEU A 359 3.08 -8.75 -1.34
CA LEU A 359 3.67 -8.96 -0.01
C LEU A 359 5.08 -8.34 0.10
N GLY A 360 5.95 -8.58 -0.86
CA GLY A 360 7.34 -8.13 -0.80
C GLY A 360 7.51 -6.61 -0.88
N LEU A 361 6.99 -5.99 -1.95
CA LEU A 361 7.26 -4.60 -2.29
C LEU A 361 6.30 -3.61 -1.64
N THR A 362 5.06 -3.99 -1.32
CA THR A 362 4.16 -3.12 -0.54
C THR A 362 4.34 -3.36 0.94
N HIS A 363 4.03 -4.55 1.44
CA HIS A 363 4.02 -4.81 2.90
C HIS A 363 5.44 -4.78 3.49
N LEU A 364 6.28 -5.74 3.13
CA LEU A 364 7.53 -6.00 3.84
C LEU A 364 8.56 -4.90 3.64
N LEU A 365 8.68 -4.36 2.42
CA LEU A 365 9.58 -3.26 2.16
C LEU A 365 9.14 -1.98 2.89
N MET A 366 7.85 -1.63 2.88
CA MET A 366 7.36 -0.44 3.58
C MET A 366 7.33 -0.60 5.09
N GLU A 367 7.27 -1.82 5.63
CA GLU A 367 7.50 -2.07 7.06
C GLU A 367 8.88 -1.56 7.51
N GLY A 368 9.91 -1.90 6.74
CA GLY A 368 11.26 -1.40 7.01
C GLY A 368 11.33 0.12 6.96
N VAL A 369 10.65 0.74 5.99
CA VAL A 369 10.57 2.22 5.89
C VAL A 369 9.82 2.83 7.07
N ASP A 370 8.73 2.22 7.54
CA ASP A 370 7.95 2.64 8.71
C ASP A 370 8.80 2.57 10.00
N ILE A 371 9.52 1.46 10.20
CA ILE A 371 10.50 1.32 11.29
C ILE A 371 11.56 2.42 11.18
N CYS A 372 12.12 2.65 10.00
CA CYS A 372 13.12 3.70 9.76
C CYS A 372 12.58 5.09 10.12
N SER A 373 11.37 5.43 9.67
CA SER A 373 10.70 6.70 9.99
C SER A 373 10.55 6.87 11.50
N ASN A 374 10.07 5.83 12.20
CA ASN A 374 9.92 5.88 13.65
C ASN A 374 11.26 6.05 14.39
N ARG A 375 12.35 5.43 13.91
CA ARG A 375 13.69 5.51 14.52
C ARG A 375 14.40 6.85 14.31
N HIS A 376 14.12 7.54 13.21
CA HIS A 376 14.93 8.67 12.76
C HIS A 376 14.20 10.00 12.71
N LEU A 377 12.87 10.00 12.74
CA LEU A 377 12.07 11.22 12.74
C LEU A 377 11.34 11.39 14.09
N SER A 378 11.52 12.55 14.69
CA SER A 378 10.72 12.96 15.86
C SER A 378 9.24 13.02 15.47
N THR A 379 8.34 12.79 16.43
CA THR A 379 6.90 13.01 16.18
C THR A 379 6.55 14.47 15.87
N ARG A 380 7.49 15.40 16.15
CA ARG A 380 7.41 16.82 15.82
C ARG A 380 7.93 17.14 14.40
N HIS A 381 8.60 16.20 13.74
CA HIS A 381 9.16 16.43 12.42
C HIS A 381 8.03 16.53 11.36
N PRO A 382 8.06 17.50 10.43
CA PRO A 382 7.07 17.61 9.35
C PRO A 382 6.91 16.32 8.54
N VAL A 383 8.02 15.73 8.09
CA VAL A 383 8.02 14.45 7.36
C VAL A 383 7.41 13.29 8.17
N TYR A 384 7.60 13.23 9.49
CA TYR A 384 6.91 12.22 10.31
C TYR A 384 5.39 12.40 10.23
N LYS A 385 4.91 13.65 10.35
CA LYS A 385 3.48 13.97 10.30
C LYS A 385 2.86 13.72 8.93
N LEU A 386 3.63 13.94 7.87
CA LEU A 386 3.25 13.61 6.50
C LEU A 386 3.10 12.09 6.30
N LEU A 387 4.06 11.29 6.79
CA LEU A 387 4.07 9.84 6.59
C LEU A 387 3.18 9.05 7.57
N ALA A 388 2.94 9.56 8.77
CA ALA A 388 2.22 8.83 9.83
C ALA A 388 0.83 8.29 9.42
N PRO A 389 -0.03 9.05 8.70
CA PRO A 389 -1.28 8.49 8.17
C PRO A 389 -1.07 7.29 7.25
N HIS A 390 0.04 7.27 6.51
CA HIS A 390 0.33 6.26 5.50
C HIS A 390 0.99 4.99 6.03
N PHE A 391 1.35 4.99 7.31
CA PHE A 391 1.84 3.82 8.05
C PHE A 391 0.84 3.30 9.07
N TYR A 392 -0.37 3.85 9.12
CA TYR A 392 -1.39 3.45 10.07
C TYR A 392 -1.70 1.95 9.92
N PHE A 393 -1.53 1.19 11.02
CA PHE A 393 -1.63 -0.28 11.10
C PHE A 393 -0.63 -1.13 10.29
N ASN A 394 0.33 -0.55 9.57
CA ASN A 394 1.27 -1.30 8.74
C ASN A 394 2.08 -2.35 9.55
N LEU A 395 2.73 -1.94 10.64
CA LEU A 395 3.46 -2.88 11.52
C LEU A 395 2.56 -3.97 12.12
N LEU A 396 1.30 -3.63 12.42
CA LEU A 396 0.34 -4.54 13.05
C LEU A 396 -0.10 -5.64 12.10
N ILE A 397 -0.45 -5.26 10.86
CA ILE A 397 -0.91 -6.24 9.87
C ILE A 397 0.25 -7.14 9.43
N ASN A 398 1.45 -6.59 9.23
CA ASN A 398 2.61 -7.40 8.85
C ASN A 398 3.02 -8.37 9.95
N ASN A 399 2.95 -7.96 11.22
CA ASN A 399 3.13 -8.89 12.33
C ASN A 399 2.15 -10.07 12.23
N THR A 400 0.88 -9.81 11.94
CA THR A 400 -0.14 -10.86 11.75
C THR A 400 0.15 -11.73 10.52
N ALA A 401 0.62 -11.13 9.41
CA ALA A 401 0.96 -11.84 8.19
C ALA A 401 2.13 -12.82 8.38
N ARG A 402 3.13 -12.46 9.18
CA ARG A 402 4.25 -13.37 9.52
C ARG A 402 3.75 -14.67 10.14
N ASP A 403 2.83 -14.55 11.10
CA ASP A 403 2.32 -15.71 11.84
C ASP A 403 1.27 -16.49 11.04
N LYS A 404 0.36 -15.82 10.34
CA LYS A 404 -0.82 -16.45 9.72
C LYS A 404 -0.67 -16.70 8.22
N LEU A 405 0.31 -16.10 7.54
CA LEU A 405 0.56 -16.32 6.11
C LEU A 405 1.88 -17.04 5.87
N LEU A 406 3.00 -16.49 6.38
CA LEU A 406 4.37 -16.98 6.17
C LEU A 406 4.81 -18.07 7.17
N GLY A 407 3.98 -18.35 8.18
CA GLY A 407 4.25 -19.39 9.17
C GLY A 407 4.25 -20.79 8.55
N PRO A 408 5.07 -21.73 9.04
CA PRO A 408 5.04 -23.11 8.55
C PRO A 408 3.65 -23.73 8.62
N GLY A 409 3.17 -24.25 7.50
CA GLY A 409 1.84 -24.84 7.38
C GLY A 409 0.69 -23.83 7.40
N GLU A 410 0.96 -22.53 7.24
CA GLU A 410 -0.06 -21.49 7.18
C GLU A 410 -0.53 -21.18 5.76
N TYR A 411 -1.26 -20.08 5.55
CA TYR A 411 -2.04 -19.90 4.32
C TYR A 411 -1.19 -20.00 3.05
N ILE A 412 0.02 -19.41 3.00
CA ILE A 412 0.88 -19.52 1.81
C ILE A 412 1.24 -20.98 1.54
N ASP A 413 1.62 -21.75 2.55
CA ASP A 413 1.95 -23.17 2.41
C ASP A 413 0.73 -24.03 2.03
N LYS A 414 -0.49 -23.63 2.42
CA LYS A 414 -1.74 -24.32 2.15
C LYS A 414 -2.30 -24.02 0.75
N THR A 415 -2.12 -22.79 0.26
CA THR A 415 -2.84 -22.26 -0.91
C THR A 415 -1.95 -21.89 -2.10
N MET A 416 -0.61 -21.94 -1.97
CA MET A 416 0.32 -21.65 -3.06
C MET A 416 1.26 -22.83 -3.35
N THR A 417 1.46 -23.17 -4.63
CA THR A 417 2.40 -24.24 -5.03
C THR A 417 3.84 -23.95 -4.58
N ILE A 418 4.27 -22.69 -4.66
CA ILE A 418 5.64 -22.26 -4.36
C ILE A 418 5.98 -22.26 -2.87
N LYS A 419 4.97 -22.30 -1.99
CA LYS A 419 5.08 -22.17 -0.53
C LYS A 419 5.87 -20.94 -0.09
N THR A 420 6.13 -20.84 1.22
CA THR A 420 6.89 -19.71 1.79
C THR A 420 8.32 -19.63 1.25
N GLU A 421 8.97 -20.77 1.02
CA GLU A 421 10.35 -20.81 0.52
C GLU A 421 10.48 -20.19 -0.88
N GLY A 422 9.53 -20.48 -1.78
CA GLY A 422 9.53 -19.89 -3.12
C GLY A 422 9.25 -18.39 -3.09
N VAL A 423 8.40 -17.91 -2.17
CA VAL A 423 8.17 -16.47 -1.95
C VAL A 423 9.48 -15.78 -1.54
N VAL A 424 10.16 -16.30 -0.51
CA VAL A 424 11.43 -15.76 -0.02
C VAL A 424 12.50 -15.75 -1.12
N TYR A 425 12.60 -16.83 -1.90
CA TYR A 425 13.54 -16.96 -3.00
C TYR A 425 13.32 -15.89 -4.09
N MET A 426 12.09 -15.72 -4.57
CA MET A 426 11.77 -14.72 -5.60
C MET A 426 11.96 -13.30 -5.08
N LEU A 427 11.57 -13.04 -3.83
CA LEU A 427 11.75 -11.73 -3.21
C LEU A 427 13.24 -11.37 -3.10
N GLY A 428 14.06 -12.32 -2.65
CA GLY A 428 15.51 -12.16 -2.57
C GLY A 428 16.16 -11.94 -3.95
N LYS A 429 15.62 -12.52 -5.02
CA LYS A 429 16.04 -12.21 -6.39
C LYS A 429 15.66 -10.78 -6.78
N ARG A 430 14.39 -10.40 -6.61
CA ARG A 430 13.88 -9.09 -7.05
C ARG A 430 14.55 -7.93 -6.33
N LEU A 431 14.84 -8.07 -5.03
CA LEU A 431 15.46 -6.97 -4.28
C LEU A 431 16.93 -6.72 -4.65
N LYS A 432 17.56 -7.60 -5.44
CA LYS A 432 18.91 -7.37 -5.95
C LYS A 432 18.95 -6.26 -6.99
N ASP A 433 17.90 -6.08 -7.79
CA ASP A 433 17.85 -5.10 -8.87
C ASP A 433 16.75 -4.06 -8.72
N TRP A 434 15.84 -4.22 -7.74
CA TRP A 434 14.84 -3.20 -7.43
C TRP A 434 15.47 -1.88 -6.99
N ARG A 435 15.01 -0.78 -7.60
CA ARG A 435 15.41 0.59 -7.30
C ARG A 435 14.19 1.49 -7.10
N MET A 436 14.23 2.34 -6.09
CA MET A 436 13.13 3.25 -5.78
C MET A 436 12.90 4.30 -6.88
N ASP A 437 13.95 4.92 -7.41
CA ASP A 437 13.86 5.94 -8.47
C ASP A 437 13.29 5.42 -9.80
N ILE A 438 13.29 4.09 -10.00
CA ILE A 438 12.77 3.47 -11.23
C ILE A 438 11.52 2.65 -10.92
N ASP A 439 11.66 1.59 -10.14
CA ASP A 439 10.61 0.61 -9.86
C ASP A 439 9.63 1.08 -8.76
N GLY A 440 10.03 2.08 -7.95
CA GLY A 440 9.20 2.68 -6.90
C GLY A 440 8.40 3.90 -7.36
N THR A 441 8.59 4.34 -8.60
CA THR A 441 7.81 5.44 -9.20
C THR A 441 7.06 4.93 -10.43
N LEU A 442 5.75 5.20 -10.50
CA LEU A 442 4.95 4.76 -11.63
C LEU A 442 5.44 5.36 -12.97
N PRO A 443 5.79 6.66 -13.07
CA PRO A 443 6.27 7.21 -14.33
C PRO A 443 7.57 6.56 -14.83
N ALA A 444 8.57 6.37 -13.97
CA ALA A 444 9.85 5.80 -14.41
C ALA A 444 9.73 4.29 -14.71
N ASP A 445 8.92 3.57 -13.95
CA ASP A 445 8.62 2.16 -14.20
C ASP A 445 7.92 1.98 -15.56
N LEU A 446 6.91 2.79 -15.88
CA LEU A 446 6.23 2.73 -17.19
C LEU A 446 7.19 3.08 -18.34
N ARG A 447 8.09 4.05 -18.17
CA ARG A 447 9.13 4.35 -19.18
C ARG A 447 10.10 3.18 -19.36
N LYS A 448 10.57 2.59 -18.27
CA LYS A 448 11.46 1.42 -18.30
C LYS A 448 10.84 0.25 -19.05
N ARG A 449 9.55 0.01 -18.84
CA ARG A 449 8.78 -1.06 -19.52
C ARG A 449 8.36 -0.68 -20.94
N GLY A 450 8.70 0.53 -21.41
CA GLY A 450 8.39 1.01 -22.75
C GLY A 450 6.91 1.25 -22.98
N LEU A 451 6.16 1.61 -21.92
CA LEU A 451 4.69 1.73 -21.91
C LEU A 451 4.17 3.16 -22.03
N LEU A 452 5.07 4.14 -22.15
CA LEU A 452 4.71 5.52 -22.48
C LEU A 452 5.09 5.83 -23.93
N CYS A 453 4.25 6.59 -24.61
CA CYS A 453 4.52 7.19 -25.90
C CYS A 453 4.11 8.67 -25.89
N THR A 454 4.43 9.41 -26.95
CA THR A 454 4.09 10.83 -27.07
C THR A 454 2.80 11.00 -27.87
N ASP A 455 1.90 11.86 -27.40
CA ASP A 455 0.70 12.25 -28.13
C ASP A 455 1.00 13.31 -29.22
N GLU A 456 -0.03 13.71 -29.97
CA GLU A 456 0.09 14.71 -31.04
C GLU A 456 0.52 16.10 -30.55
N ASN A 457 0.37 16.38 -29.26
CA ASN A 457 0.72 17.65 -28.62
C ASN A 457 2.06 17.60 -27.88
N GLY A 458 2.79 16.48 -27.93
CA GLY A 458 4.07 16.32 -27.24
C GLY A 458 3.96 15.80 -25.80
N ASN A 459 2.77 15.44 -25.31
CA ASN A 459 2.60 14.94 -23.94
C ASN A 459 2.82 13.43 -23.87
N GLU A 460 3.36 12.94 -22.76
CA GLU A 460 3.42 11.50 -22.51
C GLU A 460 2.02 10.92 -22.24
N LYS A 461 1.73 9.78 -22.87
CA LYS A 461 0.50 8.99 -22.67
C LYS A 461 0.84 7.50 -22.59
N VAL A 462 -0.07 6.73 -21.99
CA VAL A 462 0.05 5.26 -21.96
C VAL A 462 -0.17 4.70 -23.36
N ASN A 463 0.69 3.78 -23.80
CA ASN A 463 0.68 3.24 -25.17
C ASN A 463 -0.25 2.05 -25.39
N ILE A 464 -0.76 1.43 -24.32
CA ILE A 464 -1.76 0.35 -24.38
C ILE A 464 -3.14 0.95 -24.12
N PRO A 465 -4.03 1.01 -25.13
CA PRO A 465 -5.42 1.42 -24.93
C PRO A 465 -6.11 0.57 -23.86
N GLY A 466 -6.74 1.22 -22.89
CA GLY A 466 -7.47 0.53 -21.85
C GLY A 466 -6.61 0.07 -20.67
N PHE A 467 -5.33 0.44 -20.58
CA PHE A 467 -4.51 0.19 -19.40
C PHE A 467 -4.79 1.24 -18.30
N PHE A 468 -5.99 1.16 -17.74
CA PHE A 468 -6.56 2.13 -16.82
C PHE A 468 -5.83 2.24 -15.48
N PHE A 469 -5.20 1.16 -14.99
CA PHE A 469 -4.31 1.29 -13.82
C PHE A 469 -3.20 2.32 -14.08
N ALA A 470 -2.54 2.26 -15.24
CA ALA A 470 -1.44 3.18 -15.57
C ALA A 470 -1.96 4.61 -15.78
N GLU A 471 -3.06 4.78 -16.52
CA GLU A 471 -3.66 6.10 -16.77
C GLU A 471 -4.11 6.79 -15.48
N ASP A 472 -4.91 6.10 -14.66
CA ASP A 472 -5.45 6.65 -13.42
C ASP A 472 -4.33 6.81 -12.37
N GLY A 473 -3.44 5.82 -12.30
CA GLY A 473 -2.28 5.83 -11.42
C GLY A 473 -1.36 7.02 -11.67
N LEU A 474 -1.11 7.40 -12.93
CA LEU A 474 -0.28 8.56 -13.26
C LEU A 474 -0.90 9.88 -12.77
N LYS A 475 -2.22 10.05 -12.93
CA LYS A 475 -2.93 11.24 -12.43
C LYS A 475 -2.81 11.34 -10.90
N ILE A 476 -2.99 10.22 -10.20
CA ILE A 476 -2.91 10.19 -8.75
C ILE A 476 -1.46 10.35 -8.27
N TYR A 477 -0.48 9.73 -8.95
CA TYR A 477 0.94 9.90 -8.66
C TYR A 477 1.33 11.38 -8.73
N ASN A 478 0.92 12.09 -9.79
CA ASN A 478 1.20 13.51 -9.95
C ASN A 478 0.53 14.35 -8.84
N ALA A 479 -0.71 14.04 -8.46
CA ALA A 479 -1.38 14.72 -7.35
C ALA A 479 -0.71 14.47 -6.00
N VAL A 480 -0.22 13.24 -5.75
CA VAL A 480 0.56 12.92 -4.54
C VAL A 480 1.89 13.66 -4.56
N ARG A 481 2.60 13.69 -5.70
CA ARG A 481 3.87 14.41 -5.83
C ARG A 481 3.69 15.91 -5.57
N GLU A 482 2.68 16.52 -6.17
CA GLU A 482 2.34 17.94 -5.95
C GLU A 482 2.04 18.21 -4.47
N TYR A 483 1.24 17.37 -3.83
CA TYR A 483 0.96 17.48 -2.39
C TYR A 483 2.22 17.40 -1.54
N VAL A 484 3.09 16.43 -1.81
CA VAL A 484 4.35 16.25 -1.08
C VAL A 484 5.29 17.42 -1.33
N ASP A 485 5.40 17.90 -2.56
CA ASP A 485 6.26 19.01 -2.94
C ASP A 485 5.84 20.30 -2.24
N ASP A 486 4.55 20.66 -2.33
CA ASP A 486 3.98 21.82 -1.64
C ASP A 486 4.23 21.72 -0.12
N TYR A 487 4.01 20.54 0.47
CA TYR A 487 4.20 20.30 1.90
C TYR A 487 5.67 20.41 2.32
N VAL A 488 6.60 19.81 1.57
CA VAL A 488 8.04 19.88 1.88
C VAL A 488 8.52 21.31 1.72
N LYS A 489 8.20 21.98 0.61
CA LYS A 489 8.57 23.38 0.38
C LYS A 489 8.07 24.27 1.52
N TYR A 490 6.85 24.05 2.02
CA TYR A 490 6.31 24.84 3.14
C TYR A 490 7.23 24.90 4.38
N TYR A 491 7.94 23.82 4.70
CA TYR A 491 8.82 23.78 5.88
C TYR A 491 10.30 24.08 5.60
N TYR A 492 10.76 23.78 4.39
CA TYR A 492 12.17 23.93 4.03
C TYR A 492 12.50 25.21 3.25
N THR A 493 11.52 25.90 2.65
CA THR A 493 11.77 27.15 1.92
C THR A 493 12.32 28.21 2.86
N GLY A 494 13.49 28.73 2.51
CA GLY A 494 14.18 29.79 3.20
C GLY A 494 13.95 31.16 2.57
N GLU A 495 14.75 32.15 2.97
CA GLU A 495 14.73 33.50 2.35
C GLU A 495 15.19 33.48 0.89
N ASP A 496 16.10 32.56 0.55
CA ASP A 496 16.59 32.30 -0.80
C ASP A 496 16.89 30.80 -1.03
N ASP A 497 17.38 30.45 -2.22
CA ASP A 497 17.71 29.06 -2.58
C ASP A 497 18.84 28.48 -1.69
N ASN A 498 19.83 29.29 -1.30
CA ASN A 498 20.92 28.83 -0.44
C ASN A 498 20.42 28.53 0.97
N ASP A 499 19.54 29.38 1.52
CA ASP A 499 18.91 29.12 2.81
C ASP A 499 18.02 27.87 2.74
N THR A 500 17.27 27.69 1.66
CA THR A 500 16.46 26.47 1.43
C THR A 500 17.34 25.20 1.45
N THR A 501 18.44 25.21 0.69
CA THR A 501 19.41 24.11 0.69
C THR A 501 20.03 23.91 2.09
N ASN A 502 20.41 24.98 2.78
CA ASN A 502 20.98 24.90 4.12
C ASN A 502 20.00 24.32 5.14
N ARG A 503 18.71 24.68 5.07
CA ARG A 503 17.66 24.10 5.92
C ARG A 503 17.53 22.58 5.71
N LEU A 504 17.63 22.11 4.48
CA LEU A 504 17.65 20.66 4.17
C LEU A 504 18.93 19.97 4.66
N LEU A 505 20.10 20.58 4.42
CA LEU A 505 21.40 20.00 4.76
C LEU A 505 21.64 19.93 6.28
N ASN A 506 21.11 20.90 7.03
CA ASN A 506 21.24 20.99 8.49
C ASN A 506 20.22 20.13 9.25
N ASP A 507 19.23 19.59 8.57
CA ASP A 507 18.26 18.68 9.17
C ASP A 507 18.88 17.30 9.41
N SER A 508 19.46 17.12 10.60
CA SER A 508 20.11 15.87 10.98
C SER A 508 19.20 14.64 10.97
N GLU A 509 17.88 14.82 11.14
CA GLU A 509 16.92 13.71 11.17
C GLU A 509 16.66 13.18 9.77
N ILE A 510 16.38 14.06 8.81
CA ILE A 510 16.11 13.63 7.44
C ILE A 510 17.36 13.06 6.76
N GLN A 511 18.53 13.60 7.06
CA GLN A 511 19.81 13.08 6.57
C GLN A 511 20.10 11.69 7.17
N SER A 512 19.76 11.48 8.45
CA SER A 512 19.86 10.16 9.07
C SER A 512 18.85 9.17 8.49
N PHE A 513 17.62 9.60 8.20
CA PHE A 513 16.59 8.80 7.55
C PHE A 513 17.07 8.33 6.17
N CYS A 514 17.54 9.24 5.31
CA CYS A 514 18.12 8.93 4.00
C CYS A 514 19.21 7.85 4.08
N ARG A 515 20.18 8.04 4.98
CA ARG A 515 21.31 7.13 5.15
C ARG A 515 20.85 5.71 5.51
N VAL A 516 19.84 5.59 6.37
CA VAL A 516 19.36 4.30 6.87
C VAL A 516 18.47 3.59 5.84
N LEU A 517 17.74 4.32 4.99
CA LEU A 517 17.06 3.72 3.84
C LEU A 517 18.05 3.00 2.92
N MET A 518 19.21 3.60 2.65
CA MET A 518 20.22 3.06 1.74
C MET A 518 21.14 2.02 2.38
N LYS A 519 21.40 2.15 3.70
CA LYS A 519 22.36 1.30 4.41
C LYS A 519 22.00 -0.19 4.25
N PRO A 520 22.97 -1.07 3.92
CA PRO A 520 22.69 -2.49 3.73
C PRO A 520 22.03 -3.14 4.95
N ARG A 521 21.15 -4.10 4.68
CA ARG A 521 20.40 -4.85 5.71
C ARG A 521 21.32 -5.62 6.66
N ALA A 522 22.38 -6.21 6.11
CA ALA A 522 23.37 -7.01 6.85
C ALA A 522 24.41 -6.19 7.63
N ALA A 523 24.41 -4.85 7.53
CA ALA A 523 25.40 -4.03 8.22
C ALA A 523 25.14 -3.99 9.74
N GLU A 524 26.17 -3.69 10.54
CA GLU A 524 26.01 -3.48 11.99
C GLU A 524 25.01 -2.34 12.25
N ASN A 525 24.00 -2.57 13.10
CA ASN A 525 22.86 -1.66 13.26
C ASN A 525 22.21 -1.34 11.89
N GLY A 526 21.89 -2.37 11.11
CA GLY A 526 21.60 -2.34 9.67
C GLY A 526 20.51 -1.37 9.21
N GLY A 527 20.35 -1.23 7.89
CA GLY A 527 19.34 -0.37 7.27
C GLY A 527 18.36 -1.14 6.39
N ILE A 528 17.71 -0.45 5.46
CA ILE A 528 16.68 -1.04 4.59
C ILE A 528 17.26 -1.59 3.29
N GLY A 529 18.46 -1.14 2.89
CA GLY A 529 19.15 -1.58 1.67
C GLY A 529 18.43 -1.18 0.39
N ILE A 530 17.72 -0.05 0.38
CA ILE A 530 17.02 0.47 -0.79
C ILE A 530 18.03 1.11 -1.75
N LYS A 531 18.00 0.66 -3.01
CA LYS A 531 18.74 1.29 -4.11
C LYS A 531 17.90 2.40 -4.73
N GLY A 532 18.56 3.36 -5.37
CA GLY A 532 17.85 4.42 -6.09
C GLY A 532 17.09 5.38 -5.19
N VAL A 533 17.40 5.45 -3.89
CA VAL A 533 17.08 6.68 -3.14
C VAL A 533 17.94 7.79 -3.77
N PRO A 534 17.36 8.90 -4.24
CA PRO A 534 18.11 9.95 -4.92
C PRO A 534 19.31 10.41 -4.07
N ASN A 535 20.49 10.42 -4.71
CA ASN A 535 21.85 10.61 -4.19
C ASN A 535 22.57 9.34 -3.65
N THR A 536 23.71 9.00 -4.27
CA THR A 536 24.57 7.85 -3.93
C THR A 536 25.40 8.03 -2.66
N ASP A 537 25.51 9.26 -2.14
CA ASP A 537 26.42 9.60 -1.04
C ASP A 537 25.73 9.59 0.34
N GLY A 538 24.47 9.15 0.41
CA GLY A 538 23.75 8.95 1.68
C GLY A 538 23.20 10.21 2.32
N ARG A 539 22.83 11.22 1.52
CA ARG A 539 22.28 12.52 1.95
C ARG A 539 21.27 13.07 0.95
N PHE A 540 20.26 13.81 1.39
CA PHE A 540 19.45 14.63 0.50
C PHE A 540 20.12 15.99 0.32
N MET A 541 20.37 16.38 -0.93
CA MET A 541 20.99 17.66 -1.29
C MET A 541 19.98 18.65 -1.86
N GLU A 542 18.92 18.15 -2.49
CA GLU A 542 17.89 18.96 -3.14
C GLU A 542 16.49 18.59 -2.63
N ILE A 543 15.58 19.56 -2.64
CA ILE A 543 14.18 19.36 -2.22
C ILE A 543 13.49 18.29 -3.06
N ASP A 544 13.70 18.30 -4.38
CA ASP A 544 13.11 17.31 -5.28
C ASP A 544 13.49 15.86 -4.91
N GLN A 545 14.71 15.63 -4.40
CA GLN A 545 15.15 14.31 -3.97
C GLN A 545 14.35 13.78 -2.78
N LEU A 546 14.08 14.68 -1.81
CA LEU A 546 13.23 14.37 -0.67
C LEU A 546 11.77 14.17 -1.12
N THR A 547 11.26 15.08 -1.94
CA THR A 547 9.91 15.02 -2.51
C THR A 547 9.67 13.70 -3.25
N ASP A 548 10.56 13.30 -4.15
CA ASP A 548 10.39 12.07 -4.96
C ASP A 548 10.47 10.80 -4.09
N THR A 549 11.35 10.80 -3.07
CA THR A 549 11.44 9.69 -2.11
C THR A 549 10.14 9.53 -1.31
N LEU A 550 9.63 10.63 -0.76
CA LEU A 550 8.40 10.62 0.03
C LEU A 550 7.16 10.31 -0.82
N THR A 551 7.12 10.82 -2.05
CA THR A 551 6.08 10.49 -3.04
C THR A 551 6.06 9.00 -3.32
N SER A 552 7.22 8.38 -3.54
CA SER A 552 7.33 6.94 -3.78
C SER A 552 6.79 6.12 -2.60
N ILE A 553 7.18 6.49 -1.37
CA ILE A 553 6.72 5.81 -0.15
C ILE A 553 5.19 5.90 -0.02
N ILE A 554 4.63 7.11 -0.14
CA ILE A 554 3.19 7.32 -0.01
C ILE A 554 2.44 6.57 -1.10
N PHE A 555 2.92 6.63 -2.35
CA PHE A 555 2.28 5.95 -3.48
C PHE A 555 2.29 4.41 -3.33
N ILE A 556 3.38 3.83 -2.82
CA ILE A 556 3.47 2.39 -2.54
C ILE A 556 2.47 1.99 -1.44
N CYS A 557 2.43 2.74 -0.33
CA CYS A 557 1.56 2.48 0.81
C CYS A 557 0.06 2.66 0.51
N THR A 558 -0.29 3.36 -0.57
CA THR A 558 -1.67 3.73 -0.90
C THR A 558 -2.10 3.07 -2.21
N VAL A 559 -1.73 3.67 -3.34
CA VAL A 559 -2.19 3.33 -4.69
C VAL A 559 -1.71 1.94 -5.11
N MET A 560 -0.42 1.62 -4.92
CA MET A 560 0.11 0.31 -5.34
C MET A 560 -0.47 -0.83 -4.49
N HIS A 561 -0.55 -0.67 -3.17
CA HIS A 561 -1.21 -1.64 -2.30
C HIS A 561 -2.66 -1.83 -2.71
N ALA A 562 -3.43 -0.76 -2.88
CA ALA A 562 -4.84 -0.86 -3.27
C ALA A 562 -5.05 -1.61 -4.59
N ALA A 563 -4.26 -1.27 -5.62
CA ALA A 563 -4.36 -1.90 -6.93
C ALA A 563 -3.96 -3.38 -6.93
N THR A 564 -3.01 -3.77 -6.07
CA THR A 564 -2.51 -5.15 -6.01
C THR A 564 -3.26 -6.03 -5.01
N ASN A 565 -3.95 -5.44 -4.04
CA ASN A 565 -4.63 -6.15 -2.96
C ASN A 565 -6.13 -6.37 -3.20
N PHE A 566 -6.91 -5.31 -3.44
CA PHE A 566 -8.37 -5.42 -3.45
C PHE A 566 -8.99 -6.22 -4.60
N PRO A 567 -8.35 -6.39 -5.78
CA PRO A 567 -8.85 -7.29 -6.81
C PRO A 567 -8.71 -8.78 -6.49
N GLN A 568 -7.98 -9.15 -5.43
CA GLN A 568 -7.60 -10.54 -5.17
C GLN A 568 -8.79 -11.50 -5.10
N TYR A 569 -9.89 -11.14 -4.44
CA TYR A 569 -11.04 -12.03 -4.37
C TYR A 569 -11.69 -12.25 -5.75
N ASP A 570 -11.79 -11.18 -6.54
CA ASP A 570 -12.42 -11.25 -7.85
C ASP A 570 -11.61 -12.06 -8.86
N GLU A 571 -10.28 -12.10 -8.70
CA GLU A 571 -9.38 -12.86 -9.56
C GLU A 571 -9.08 -14.28 -9.04
N TYR A 572 -8.60 -14.41 -7.80
CA TYR A 572 -8.18 -15.67 -7.18
C TYR A 572 -9.33 -16.48 -6.59
N GLY A 573 -10.45 -15.83 -6.30
CA GLY A 573 -11.60 -16.48 -5.69
C GLY A 573 -12.12 -17.65 -6.51
N PHE A 574 -11.92 -17.65 -7.84
CA PHE A 574 -12.18 -18.76 -8.74
C PHE A 574 -10.86 -19.29 -9.34
N PRO A 575 -10.28 -20.38 -8.79
CA PRO A 575 -8.96 -20.85 -9.22
C PRO A 575 -8.76 -21.08 -10.73
N PRO A 576 -9.76 -21.53 -11.51
CA PRO A 576 -9.59 -21.62 -12.96
C PRO A 576 -9.29 -20.28 -13.67
N ASN A 577 -9.71 -19.16 -13.08
CA ASN A 577 -9.46 -17.81 -13.60
C ASN A 577 -8.02 -17.35 -13.36
N TYR A 578 -7.58 -17.38 -12.10
CA TYR A 578 -6.24 -16.97 -11.72
C TYR A 578 -5.77 -17.89 -10.59
N THR A 579 -4.85 -18.80 -10.92
CA THR A 579 -4.54 -19.92 -10.03
C THR A 579 -3.28 -19.66 -9.21
N THR A 580 -3.32 -20.01 -7.93
CA THR A 580 -2.14 -20.02 -7.05
C THR A 580 -1.61 -21.42 -6.82
N THR A 581 -2.37 -22.45 -7.23
CA THR A 581 -2.00 -23.86 -7.08
C THR A 581 -2.46 -24.66 -8.29
N LEU A 582 -1.54 -25.40 -8.90
CA LEU A 582 -1.87 -26.49 -9.82
C LEU A 582 -1.21 -27.77 -9.35
N HIS A 583 -1.88 -28.88 -9.61
CA HIS A 583 -1.39 -30.23 -9.47
C HIS A 583 -1.10 -30.81 -10.85
N LYS A 584 -0.31 -31.89 -10.89
CA LYS A 584 0.19 -32.52 -12.12
C LYS A 584 1.28 -31.70 -12.80
N VAL A 585 1.78 -32.23 -13.91
CA VAL A 585 2.86 -31.63 -14.70
C VAL A 585 2.30 -30.68 -15.77
N PRO A 586 3.06 -29.65 -16.17
CA PRO A 586 2.70 -28.80 -17.30
C PRO A 586 2.52 -29.58 -18.61
N PRO A 587 1.63 -29.11 -19.52
CA PRO A 587 1.54 -29.70 -20.85
C PRO A 587 2.86 -29.49 -21.61
N THR A 588 3.24 -30.45 -22.44
CA THR A 588 4.50 -30.41 -23.20
C THR A 588 4.33 -30.43 -24.72
N ASN A 589 3.09 -30.53 -25.20
CA ASN A 589 2.69 -30.59 -26.60
C ASN A 589 1.18 -30.29 -26.73
N ASP A 590 0.67 -30.26 -27.96
CA ASP A 590 -0.74 -29.95 -28.29
C ASP A 590 -1.71 -31.14 -28.11
N LYS A 591 -1.36 -32.15 -27.29
CA LYS A 591 -2.28 -33.26 -27.01
C LYS A 591 -3.54 -32.71 -26.35
N LYS A 592 -4.69 -32.96 -26.99
CA LYS A 592 -6.00 -32.53 -26.50
C LYS A 592 -6.33 -33.18 -25.14
N LEU A 593 -6.74 -32.34 -24.20
CA LEU A 593 -7.16 -32.73 -22.85
C LEU A 593 -8.68 -32.72 -22.71
N SER A 594 -9.21 -33.60 -21.86
CA SER A 594 -10.62 -33.57 -21.45
C SER A 594 -10.85 -32.55 -20.32
N ASP A 595 -12.12 -32.23 -20.03
CA ASP A 595 -12.47 -31.39 -18.88
C ASP A 595 -12.05 -32.03 -17.56
N GLN A 596 -12.08 -33.37 -17.48
CA GLN A 596 -11.65 -34.09 -16.30
C GLN A 596 -10.14 -33.98 -16.09
N ASP A 597 -9.35 -33.96 -17.16
CA ASP A 597 -7.90 -33.74 -17.08
C ASP A 597 -7.59 -32.35 -16.50
N LEU A 598 -8.32 -31.31 -16.93
CA LEU A 598 -8.21 -29.97 -16.34
C LEU A 598 -8.59 -29.94 -14.86
N LEU A 599 -9.74 -30.53 -14.49
CA LEU A 599 -10.19 -30.60 -13.09
C LEU A 599 -9.20 -31.33 -12.18
N ASN A 600 -8.51 -32.34 -12.72
CA ASN A 600 -7.47 -33.07 -11.99
C ASN A 600 -6.20 -32.24 -11.74
N CYS A 601 -5.99 -31.16 -12.51
CA CYS A 601 -4.89 -30.20 -12.29
C CYS A 601 -5.28 -29.10 -11.29
N LEU A 602 -6.56 -28.79 -11.13
CA LEU A 602 -7.02 -27.71 -10.25
C LEU A 602 -6.96 -28.09 -8.76
N PRO A 603 -6.92 -27.08 -7.85
CA PRO A 603 -6.89 -27.30 -6.41
C PRO A 603 -7.97 -28.27 -5.92
N SER A 604 -7.66 -29.03 -4.87
CA SER A 604 -8.68 -29.84 -4.17
C SER A 604 -9.86 -28.98 -3.70
N VAL A 605 -11.00 -29.61 -3.40
CA VAL A 605 -12.18 -28.89 -2.87
C VAL A 605 -11.83 -28.12 -1.60
N LYS A 606 -11.06 -28.75 -0.69
CA LYS A 606 -10.60 -28.13 0.55
C LYS A 606 -9.71 -26.91 0.28
N GLN A 607 -8.69 -27.05 -0.58
CA GLN A 607 -7.80 -25.94 -0.93
C GLN A 607 -8.56 -24.80 -1.62
N THR A 608 -9.51 -25.12 -2.49
CA THR A 608 -10.39 -24.11 -3.12
C THR A 608 -11.12 -23.29 -2.06
N PHE A 609 -11.69 -23.93 -1.04
CA PHE A 609 -12.33 -23.19 0.05
C PHE A 609 -11.36 -22.36 0.89
N ASP A 610 -10.13 -22.84 1.11
CA ASP A 610 -9.12 -22.08 1.85
C ASP A 610 -8.63 -20.85 1.05
N ILE A 611 -8.44 -20.99 -0.28
CA ILE A 611 -8.21 -19.90 -1.24
C ILE A 611 -9.34 -18.86 -1.17
N MET A 612 -10.60 -19.31 -1.28
CA MET A 612 -11.75 -18.40 -1.23
C MET A 612 -11.83 -17.63 0.08
N LYS A 613 -11.61 -18.30 1.23
CA LYS A 613 -11.61 -17.65 2.54
C LYS A 613 -10.53 -16.59 2.66
N ILE A 614 -9.28 -16.93 2.31
CA ILE A 614 -8.17 -16.00 2.52
C ILE A 614 -8.30 -14.77 1.62
N PHE A 615 -8.62 -14.94 0.34
CA PHE A 615 -8.75 -13.80 -0.56
C PHE A 615 -10.00 -12.96 -0.30
N THR A 616 -11.08 -13.55 0.24
CA THR A 616 -12.22 -12.76 0.75
C THR A 616 -11.80 -11.84 1.89
N LEU A 617 -10.89 -12.31 2.75
CA LEU A 617 -10.44 -11.55 3.91
C LEU A 617 -9.44 -10.47 3.52
N LEU A 618 -8.46 -10.80 2.68
CA LEU A 618 -7.43 -9.84 2.23
C LEU A 618 -8.02 -8.72 1.36
N SER A 619 -9.13 -8.97 0.67
CA SER A 619 -9.78 -7.97 -0.19
C SER A 619 -10.70 -6.99 0.58
N GLN A 620 -10.69 -6.97 1.92
CA GLN A 620 -11.52 -6.06 2.70
C GLN A 620 -10.87 -4.68 2.82
N GLU A 621 -11.62 -3.62 2.52
CA GLU A 621 -11.20 -2.25 2.80
C GLU A 621 -11.23 -1.98 4.31
N THR A 622 -10.17 -1.34 4.84
CA THR A 622 -9.96 -1.19 6.29
C THR A 622 -9.73 0.23 6.78
N THR A 623 -9.16 1.10 5.96
CA THR A 623 -8.82 2.48 6.35
C THR A 623 -9.64 3.48 5.55
N LEU A 624 -9.64 4.73 6.00
CA LEU A 624 -10.33 5.83 5.33
C LEU A 624 -9.70 6.09 3.95
N PRO A 625 -10.46 6.69 3.02
CA PRO A 625 -9.97 6.99 1.68
C PRO A 625 -8.77 7.94 1.67
N LEU A 626 -7.99 7.89 0.59
CA LEU A 626 -6.78 8.66 0.38
C LEU A 626 -7.02 10.16 0.63
N GLY A 627 -6.19 10.75 1.49
CA GLY A 627 -6.30 12.14 1.92
C GLY A 627 -7.25 12.36 3.12
N GLN A 628 -8.06 11.37 3.53
CA GLN A 628 -8.88 11.42 4.74
C GLN A 628 -8.26 10.60 5.87
N PHE A 629 -7.63 11.23 6.85
CA PHE A 629 -6.82 10.50 7.85
C PHE A 629 -7.62 10.08 9.08
N GLU A 630 -7.38 8.86 9.57
CA GLU A 630 -7.95 8.33 10.83
C GLU A 630 -7.51 9.18 12.03
N VAL A 631 -6.28 9.67 11.96
CA VAL A 631 -5.67 10.52 12.96
C VAL A 631 -5.10 11.75 12.26
N GLN A 632 -5.51 12.93 12.73
CA GLN A 632 -5.02 14.19 12.20
C GLN A 632 -3.68 14.55 12.85
N TYR A 633 -2.58 14.22 12.16
CA TYR A 633 -1.22 14.56 12.60
C TYR A 633 -0.78 15.98 12.19
N ILE A 634 -1.36 16.50 11.11
CA ILE A 634 -1.10 17.83 10.56
C ILE A 634 -2.08 18.82 11.19
N GLU A 635 -1.54 19.80 11.91
CA GLU A 635 -2.30 20.81 12.65
C GLU A 635 -1.78 22.23 12.34
N ASP A 636 -0.79 22.36 11.45
CA ASP A 636 -0.33 23.65 10.93
C ASP A 636 -1.33 24.15 9.88
N GLN A 637 -1.75 25.41 9.97
CA GLN A 637 -2.78 25.96 9.10
C GLN A 637 -2.36 26.00 7.61
N GLY A 638 -1.13 26.39 7.30
CA GLY A 638 -0.66 26.42 5.92
C GLY A 638 -0.55 25.00 5.35
N ALA A 639 -0.07 24.07 6.16
CA ALA A 639 0.00 22.66 5.78
C ALA A 639 -1.38 22.00 5.64
N LEU A 640 -2.39 22.45 6.39
CA LEU A 640 -3.78 22.03 6.23
C LEU A 640 -4.39 22.55 4.93
N GLU A 641 -4.09 23.78 4.52
CA GLU A 641 -4.53 24.32 3.23
C GLU A 641 -3.96 23.52 2.06
N ILE A 642 -2.69 23.11 2.15
CA ILE A 642 -2.06 22.20 1.19
C ILE A 642 -2.78 20.83 1.14
N LEU A 643 -3.14 20.28 2.30
CA LEU A 643 -3.92 19.04 2.38
C LEU A 643 -5.33 19.19 1.76
N GLU A 644 -6.01 20.32 1.96
CA GLU A 644 -7.30 20.59 1.33
C GLU A 644 -7.19 20.73 -0.19
N LYS A 645 -6.11 21.36 -0.70
CA LYS A 645 -5.81 21.40 -2.13
C LYS A 645 -5.64 19.99 -2.69
N PHE A 646 -4.89 19.12 -2.00
CA PHE A 646 -4.73 17.72 -2.39
C PHE A 646 -6.07 16.97 -2.45
N ARG A 647 -6.92 17.11 -1.42
CA ARG A 647 -8.28 16.54 -1.41
C ARG A 647 -9.13 17.02 -2.58
N GLY A 648 -9.05 18.31 -2.91
CA GLY A 648 -9.71 18.89 -4.08
C GLY A 648 -9.22 18.28 -5.40
N ASN A 649 -7.92 18.06 -5.54
CA ASN A 649 -7.33 17.41 -6.73
C ASN A 649 -7.79 15.95 -6.85
N LEU A 650 -7.80 15.18 -5.76
CA LEU A 650 -8.33 13.81 -5.75
C LEU A 650 -9.81 13.76 -6.15
N HIS A 651 -10.63 14.70 -5.67
CA HIS A 651 -12.05 14.75 -6.02
C HIS A 651 -12.27 14.98 -7.53
N LYS A 652 -11.46 15.85 -8.15
CA LYS A 652 -11.49 16.06 -9.61
C LYS A 652 -11.12 14.78 -10.37
N ILE A 653 -10.03 14.12 -9.96
CA ILE A 653 -9.58 12.85 -10.55
C ILE A 653 -10.68 11.78 -10.44
N GLU A 654 -11.36 11.69 -9.29
CA GLU A 654 -12.48 10.77 -9.12
C GLU A 654 -13.62 11.04 -10.12
N GLY A 655 -13.95 12.31 -10.36
CA GLY A 655 -14.92 12.74 -11.36
C GLY A 655 -14.54 12.31 -12.77
N ASP A 656 -13.27 12.50 -13.15
CA ASP A 656 -12.75 12.10 -14.46
C ASP A 656 -12.83 10.59 -14.69
N ILE A 657 -12.42 9.80 -13.68
CA ILE A 657 -12.46 8.33 -13.75
C ILE A 657 -13.91 7.83 -13.87
N LYS A 658 -14.84 8.40 -13.10
CA LYS A 658 -16.27 8.06 -13.22
C LYS A 658 -16.81 8.39 -14.61
N GLY A 659 -16.56 9.60 -15.10
CA GLY A 659 -16.99 9.99 -16.45
C GLY A 659 -16.40 9.11 -17.56
N ARG A 660 -15.16 8.62 -17.40
CA ARG A 660 -14.56 7.62 -18.29
C ARG A 660 -15.26 6.26 -18.18
N ASN A 661 -15.51 5.78 -16.97
CA ASN A 661 -16.16 4.49 -16.74
C ASN A 661 -17.61 4.45 -17.25
N ASP A 662 -18.37 5.54 -17.07
CA ASP A 662 -19.75 5.66 -17.58
C ASP A 662 -19.79 5.52 -19.10
N LYS A 663 -18.86 6.18 -19.82
CA LYS A 663 -18.72 6.05 -21.28
C LYS A 663 -18.38 4.62 -21.72
N ILE A 664 -17.52 3.93 -20.98
CA ILE A 664 -17.19 2.52 -21.27
C ILE A 664 -18.42 1.64 -21.11
N ILE A 665 -19.22 1.87 -20.07
CA ILE A 665 -20.47 1.13 -19.84
C ILE A 665 -21.43 1.35 -21.00
N GLU A 666 -21.65 2.60 -21.41
CA GLU A 666 -22.50 2.95 -22.56
C GLU A 666 -22.00 2.30 -23.87
N GLU A 667 -20.69 2.33 -24.13
CA GLU A 667 -20.12 1.70 -25.32
C GLU A 667 -20.29 0.17 -25.29
N ASN A 668 -20.10 -0.46 -24.12
CA ASN A 668 -20.28 -1.88 -23.95
C ASN A 668 -21.74 -2.31 -24.14
N GLU A 669 -22.71 -1.51 -23.68
CA GLU A 669 -24.13 -1.74 -23.95
C GLU A 669 -24.42 -1.68 -25.46
N LYS A 670 -23.85 -0.70 -26.16
CA LYS A 670 -23.99 -0.58 -27.62
C LYS A 670 -23.38 -1.78 -28.35
N ARG A 671 -22.15 -2.17 -28.00
CA ARG A 671 -21.46 -3.34 -28.57
C ARG A 671 -22.26 -4.62 -28.34
N SER A 672 -22.80 -4.80 -27.14
CA SER A 672 -23.65 -5.94 -26.79
C SER A 672 -24.90 -6.01 -27.68
N LYS A 673 -25.59 -4.88 -27.92
CA LYS A 673 -26.73 -4.80 -28.85
C LYS A 673 -26.34 -5.12 -30.30
N GLU A 674 -25.11 -4.83 -30.69
CA GLU A 674 -24.54 -5.12 -32.01
C GLU A 674 -23.91 -6.53 -32.12
N ASN A 675 -24.02 -7.38 -31.07
CA ASN A 675 -23.33 -8.68 -30.98
C ASN A 675 -21.79 -8.57 -31.19
N ARG A 676 -21.19 -7.46 -30.78
CA ARG A 676 -19.75 -7.23 -30.80
C ARG A 676 -19.14 -7.53 -29.43
N SER A 677 -17.90 -7.99 -29.44
CA SER A 677 -17.14 -8.23 -28.21
C SER A 677 -16.88 -6.94 -27.42
N ILE A 678 -17.03 -7.04 -26.10
CA ILE A 678 -16.59 -6.04 -25.12
C ILE A 678 -15.06 -5.97 -25.17
N VAL A 679 -14.47 -4.78 -25.34
CA VAL A 679 -13.01 -4.63 -25.46
C VAL A 679 -12.37 -4.00 -24.22
N GLN A 680 -13.15 -3.27 -23.42
CA GLN A 680 -12.71 -2.57 -22.23
C GLN A 680 -13.75 -2.74 -21.11
N TYR A 681 -13.28 -2.73 -19.88
CA TYR A 681 -14.13 -2.82 -18.69
C TYR A 681 -13.92 -1.58 -17.82
N PRO A 682 -14.97 -1.06 -17.16
CA PRO A 682 -14.81 0.05 -16.23
C PRO A 682 -13.81 -0.34 -15.13
N TYR A 683 -12.95 0.60 -14.74
CA TYR A 683 -11.92 0.38 -13.73
C TYR A 683 -12.18 1.29 -12.53
N GLU A 684 -12.58 0.69 -11.42
CA GLU A 684 -13.03 1.41 -10.22
C GLU A 684 -12.02 1.36 -9.06
N ARG A 685 -10.96 0.54 -9.19
CA ARG A 685 -10.03 0.27 -8.07
C ARG A 685 -9.23 1.51 -7.67
N LEU A 686 -8.92 2.37 -8.63
CA LEU A 686 -8.21 3.62 -8.41
C LEU A 686 -9.14 4.84 -8.34
N LEU A 687 -10.44 4.64 -8.11
CA LEU A 687 -11.26 5.76 -7.62
C LEU A 687 -10.68 6.19 -6.27
N PRO A 688 -10.31 7.47 -6.06
CA PRO A 688 -9.69 7.92 -4.80
C PRO A 688 -10.46 7.54 -3.53
N LYS A 689 -11.79 7.46 -3.60
CA LYS A 689 -12.64 6.97 -2.49
C LYS A 689 -12.42 5.50 -2.10
N ASN A 690 -11.87 4.68 -3.00
CA ASN A 690 -11.60 3.25 -2.82
C ASN A 690 -10.12 2.97 -2.52
N ILE A 691 -9.26 4.00 -2.54
CA ILE A 691 -7.84 3.87 -2.22
C ILE A 691 -7.67 4.23 -0.73
N PRO A 692 -7.24 3.32 0.14
CA PRO A 692 -6.98 3.63 1.54
C PRO A 692 -5.68 4.41 1.74
N ASN A 693 -5.52 5.06 2.89
CA ASN A 693 -4.29 5.81 3.22
C ASN A 693 -3.08 4.92 3.50
N SER A 694 -3.26 3.67 3.91
CA SER A 694 -2.18 2.83 4.38
C SER A 694 -2.43 1.35 4.13
N ILE A 695 -1.35 0.59 4.22
CA ILE A 695 -1.35 -0.87 4.25
C ILE A 695 -1.86 -1.32 5.63
N ALA A 696 -3.08 -1.88 5.66
CA ALA A 696 -3.75 -2.25 6.91
C ALA A 696 -4.50 -3.60 6.87
N ILE A 697 -4.40 -4.33 5.75
CA ILE A 697 -4.97 -5.67 5.55
C ILE A 697 -4.06 -6.55 4.72
#